data_AF-A0A1S2UX54-F1
#
_entry.id   AF-A0A1S2UX54-F1
#
_cell.length_a   1.000
_cell.length_b   1.000
_cell.length_c   1.000
_cell.angle_alpha   90.00
_cell.angle_beta   90.00
_cell.angle_gamma   90.00
#
_symmetry.space_group_name_H-M   'P 1'
#
loop_
_entity.id
_entity.type
_entity.pdbx_description
1 polymer ?
#
loop_
_entity_poly.entity_id
_entity_poly.type
_entity_poly.pdbx_seq_one_letter_code
_entity_poly.pdbx_strand_id
1 'polypeptide(L)'
;MTVNTINVVGFGSAKNAAPQANDNVNSAPSARSESISPADTEASRAAADARLQQTYLAQPSSGARLSVPAESTLGRWLEALSGAVNSSVFKRLEQVFGGKGAFTHIDHTKGEIWFDSGYKKINMDSPELNDLPGGKALFENLMVIARKLAPSGVFSRHDAYTLGALGKDTVDSNMVQQFLYGPGPKALPDSHVPADILSQTGEAETRHNLLAALKKHIETPGTKSDMESIAVEVAPHSVYWRADQPQPFTMNLKQLITAYGLFAPTTLEALANLERVLFAPSLSVPSAGDYGGLLSKGVPLSEDAQKKIIETVSTWKVGQTQVPLGAGGKVVNLFDYLKRSVPESLRGLADSNPQAFLNAMIDTPQARALGKQLQEAIGALPTATSAQEALLAALVLEVDPAGGLDRNNLAGYNLRQQDNKGRSPAEIAKRFEAHLQGPLSPEMAKVAAFQLLAMAAPEFLVKGMPDTLVYGTLPWAAFSAGISLREQELPGSTVGQTYNQIRQRDVLEPVTAEQEYQSKVAALQSVIDWGIANGVIKENSEGYSDEVIEKASAAMQKLAESTVETLKQVAAAVPTRRELALAELTKVYGTENAHLFEKKIIMQRSGYNRKDTSLLDLYMSGKLYRVWASKDPAFPTSKLLAGLSQLPKIKEVFEQAFDDHTDSFGKAAGALLQHQILQLPDEDRKRFELGQVSMMHVGESSSSEFPKGSEDHPLFKHFGRGAVLIDTVLNGESVSYVYSPILGKILKQGEYISGVPEGWRIRRGKRPEDPLWGVEVGGKFFGLKAHWAGSRTLPASKSDILPSGLTSSERIKEIGGIISLNYKAAIEEFREAAKGETDLEKTRRKQQAFQGFVLSLVPFHDFIKSIVIGDKHEAVVNGLFDFVGLILPGLKGGAGAVKLGVGATTNALKFVKEFAKAGLKAANPVGSIYDAGSGLFKLGKTAIKTLPTVKLPSFDFDSLRSMSGRSGSWNIPHGGYKQTIAEGTYRPLGEDGSVISVVASQKDGKWFALDPNTLTPYGPELKKFTPITVKELDDLRLDVGSSIKTVDGVKSYIDEQGSVPSGQSLPPQPAKAPEAEGEQKSNAA
;
A
#
# COMPACT_ATOMS: atom_id res chain seq x y z
N MET A 1 -33.30 -9.42 14.79
CA MET A 1 -33.65 -8.61 13.61
C MET A 1 -32.61 -8.89 12.54
N THR A 2 -33.09 -9.18 11.33
CA THR A 2 -32.40 -9.78 10.19
C THR A 2 -31.22 -8.95 9.68
N VAL A 3 -30.04 -9.58 9.67
CA VAL A 3 -28.80 -9.09 9.08
C VAL A 3 -28.81 -9.43 7.59
N ASN A 4 -28.74 -8.41 6.73
CA ASN A 4 -28.52 -8.58 5.29
C ASN A 4 -27.06 -8.99 5.05
N THR A 5 -26.85 -10.28 4.75
CA THR A 5 -25.60 -10.82 4.22
C THR A 5 -25.41 -10.39 2.77
N ILE A 6 -24.25 -9.81 2.47
CA ILE A 6 -23.74 -9.60 1.12
C ILE A 6 -23.50 -10.97 0.50
N ASN A 7 -24.16 -11.25 -0.63
CA ASN A 7 -24.00 -12.49 -1.40
C ASN A 7 -22.59 -12.54 -2.01
N VAL A 8 -21.71 -13.33 -1.40
CA VAL A 8 -20.55 -13.92 -2.07
C VAL A 8 -21.05 -15.22 -2.69
N VAL A 9 -21.02 -15.31 -4.02
CA VAL A 9 -21.41 -16.52 -4.76
C VAL A 9 -20.47 -17.66 -4.36
N GLY A 10 -21.00 -18.64 -3.65
CA GLY A 10 -20.25 -19.78 -3.14
C GLY A 10 -19.83 -20.75 -4.24
N PHE A 11 -18.59 -21.23 -4.17
CA PHE A 11 -18.14 -22.41 -4.90
C PHE A 11 -18.94 -23.64 -4.42
N GLY A 12 -19.98 -24.01 -5.18
CA GLY A 12 -20.84 -25.14 -4.87
C GLY A 12 -20.12 -26.48 -5.10
N SER A 13 -19.92 -27.23 -4.01
CA SER A 13 -19.56 -28.65 -4.05
C SER A 13 -20.79 -29.47 -4.47
N ALA A 14 -20.73 -30.13 -5.63
CA ALA A 14 -21.77 -31.04 -6.06
C ALA A 14 -21.61 -32.40 -5.34
N LYS A 15 -22.39 -32.62 -4.28
CA LYS A 15 -22.73 -33.96 -3.81
C LYS A 15 -23.79 -34.54 -4.74
N ASN A 16 -23.51 -35.68 -5.39
CA ASN A 16 -24.55 -36.63 -5.77
C ASN A 16 -23.99 -38.06 -5.69
N ALA A 17 -24.80 -38.91 -5.06
CA ALA A 17 -24.52 -40.29 -4.73
C ALA A 17 -24.40 -41.19 -5.97
N ALA A 18 -23.58 -42.22 -5.85
CA ALA A 18 -23.32 -43.25 -6.84
C ALA A 18 -24.56 -44.12 -7.15
N PRO A 19 -24.69 -44.58 -8.40
CA PRO A 19 -25.15 -45.92 -8.72
C PRO A 19 -23.96 -46.78 -9.16
N GLN A 20 -23.76 -47.91 -8.49
CA GLN A 20 -22.84 -48.96 -8.92
C GLN A 20 -23.30 -49.57 -10.26
N ALA A 21 -22.36 -49.69 -11.20
CA ALA A 21 -22.38 -50.74 -12.23
C ALA A 21 -20.92 -51.09 -12.59
N ASN A 22 -20.66 -52.39 -12.60
CA ASN A 22 -19.37 -53.07 -12.73
C ASN A 22 -18.68 -52.93 -14.10
N ASP A 23 -17.40 -53.30 -14.08
CA ASP A 23 -16.57 -53.83 -15.18
C ASP A 23 -16.08 -52.86 -16.27
N ASN A 24 -14.82 -52.43 -16.22
CA ASN A 24 -13.67 -53.22 -16.69
C ASN A 24 -12.39 -52.37 -16.66
N VAL A 25 -11.37 -52.87 -15.97
CA VAL A 25 -10.02 -52.34 -16.01
C VAL A 25 -9.40 -52.72 -17.36
N ASN A 26 -9.48 -51.81 -18.35
CA ASN A 26 -8.55 -51.66 -19.48
C ASN A 26 -9.12 -50.68 -20.51
N SER A 27 -8.86 -49.39 -20.32
CA SER A 27 -8.76 -48.42 -21.43
C SER A 27 -8.13 -47.15 -20.89
N ALA A 28 -6.80 -47.10 -20.91
CA ALA A 28 -6.08 -45.84 -20.89
C ALA A 28 -6.56 -45.01 -22.10
N PRO A 29 -6.76 -43.68 -21.98
CA PRO A 29 -6.85 -42.84 -23.16
C PRO A 29 -5.53 -42.98 -23.91
N SER A 30 -5.58 -43.39 -25.18
CA SER A 30 -4.39 -43.53 -26.02
C SER A 30 -3.52 -42.29 -25.90
N ALA A 31 -2.25 -42.49 -25.57
CA ALA A 31 -1.22 -41.46 -25.58
C ALA A 31 -1.28 -40.71 -26.92
N ARG A 32 -1.43 -39.38 -26.87
CA ARG A 32 -1.23 -38.49 -28.02
C ARG A 32 0.25 -38.54 -28.40
N SER A 33 0.61 -39.47 -29.27
CA SER A 33 1.85 -39.38 -30.04
C SER A 33 1.55 -38.63 -31.34
N GLU A 34 1.60 -37.31 -31.30
CA GLU A 34 1.83 -36.50 -32.50
C GLU A 34 3.22 -35.90 -32.38
N SER A 35 4.17 -36.51 -33.06
CA SER A 35 5.49 -35.93 -33.28
C SER A 35 5.33 -34.69 -34.16
N ILE A 36 5.55 -33.50 -33.61
CA ILE A 36 5.68 -32.27 -34.40
C ILE A 36 7.15 -32.18 -34.85
N SER A 37 7.33 -32.13 -36.17
CA SER A 37 8.63 -32.00 -36.83
C SER A 37 9.18 -30.56 -36.72
N PRO A 38 10.50 -30.32 -36.78
CA PRO A 38 11.14 -29.00 -36.59
C PRO A 38 10.89 -27.95 -37.70
N ALA A 39 9.82 -28.05 -38.48
CA ALA A 39 9.67 -27.40 -39.78
C ALA A 39 8.53 -26.36 -39.82
N ASP A 40 8.44 -25.49 -38.82
CA ASP A 40 7.43 -24.42 -38.79
C ASP A 40 7.98 -23.12 -39.43
N THR A 41 8.26 -23.20 -40.72
CA THR A 41 8.88 -22.10 -41.49
C THR A 41 7.83 -21.29 -42.24
N GLU A 42 8.13 -20.05 -42.60
CA GLU A 42 7.25 -19.23 -43.45
C GLU A 42 6.88 -19.94 -44.77
N ALA A 43 7.78 -20.81 -45.26
CA ALA A 43 7.54 -21.65 -46.43
C ALA A 43 6.50 -22.77 -46.20
N SER A 44 6.48 -23.43 -45.03
CA SER A 44 5.48 -24.46 -44.72
C SER A 44 4.08 -23.84 -44.59
N ARG A 45 4.01 -22.67 -43.95
CA ARG A 45 2.79 -21.86 -43.83
C ARG A 45 2.25 -21.41 -45.17
N ALA A 46 3.10 -20.85 -46.04
CA ALA A 46 2.69 -20.46 -47.39
C ALA A 46 2.17 -21.66 -48.21
N ALA A 47 2.79 -22.83 -48.05
CA ALA A 47 2.31 -24.06 -48.67
C ALA A 47 0.97 -24.53 -48.10
N ALA A 48 0.75 -24.39 -46.80
CA ALA A 48 -0.51 -24.71 -46.13
C ALA A 48 -1.65 -23.74 -46.54
N ASP A 49 -1.36 -22.45 -46.66
CA ASP A 49 -2.30 -21.43 -47.18
C ASP A 49 -2.69 -21.72 -48.63
N ALA A 50 -1.73 -22.11 -49.47
CA ALA A 50 -2.00 -22.52 -50.85
C ALA A 50 -2.92 -23.76 -50.93
N ARG A 51 -2.72 -24.75 -50.04
CA ARG A 51 -3.62 -25.93 -49.94
C ARG A 51 -5.02 -25.55 -49.50
N LEU A 52 -5.14 -24.62 -48.55
CA LEU A 52 -6.44 -24.10 -48.11
C LEU A 52 -7.18 -23.40 -49.26
N GLN A 53 -6.46 -22.57 -50.02
CA GLN A 53 -7.01 -21.89 -51.19
C GLN A 53 -7.48 -22.89 -52.26
N GLN A 54 -6.68 -23.94 -52.55
CA GLN A 54 -7.09 -25.00 -53.47
C GLN A 54 -8.33 -25.75 -52.98
N THR A 55 -8.41 -26.04 -51.68
CA THR A 55 -9.55 -26.71 -51.06
C THR A 55 -10.83 -25.87 -51.19
N TYR A 56 -10.74 -24.55 -50.97
CA TYR A 56 -11.84 -23.62 -51.18
C TYR A 56 -12.30 -23.57 -52.64
N LEU A 57 -11.36 -23.47 -53.59
CA LEU A 57 -11.67 -23.43 -55.02
C LEU A 57 -12.30 -24.74 -55.53
N ALA A 58 -11.98 -25.89 -54.91
CA ALA A 58 -12.56 -27.18 -55.25
C ALA A 58 -14.01 -27.36 -54.73
N GLN A 59 -14.41 -26.64 -53.67
CA GLN A 59 -15.74 -26.71 -53.07
C GLN A 59 -16.28 -25.31 -52.67
N PRO A 60 -16.60 -24.43 -53.65
CA PRO A 60 -16.96 -23.04 -53.39
C PRO A 60 -18.40 -22.83 -52.91
N SER A 61 -19.19 -23.89 -52.66
CA SER A 61 -20.59 -23.75 -52.24
C SER A 61 -20.71 -23.02 -50.91
N SER A 62 -21.52 -21.96 -50.89
CA SER A 62 -21.80 -21.19 -49.66
C SER A 62 -22.38 -22.10 -48.57
N GLY A 63 -21.82 -22.03 -47.36
CA GLY A 63 -22.21 -22.88 -46.23
C GLY A 63 -21.53 -24.26 -46.18
N ALA A 64 -20.63 -24.58 -47.13
CA ALA A 64 -19.85 -25.81 -47.05
C ALA A 64 -18.81 -25.74 -45.91
N ARG A 65 -18.57 -26.89 -45.27
CA ARG A 65 -17.60 -27.03 -44.19
C ARG A 65 -16.27 -27.52 -44.75
N LEU A 66 -15.26 -26.65 -44.79
CA LEU A 66 -13.95 -26.89 -45.39
C LEU A 66 -12.91 -27.23 -44.33
N SER A 67 -12.09 -28.26 -44.56
CA SER A 67 -10.97 -28.60 -43.68
C SER A 67 -9.88 -27.55 -43.77
N VAL A 68 -9.41 -27.05 -42.63
CA VAL A 68 -8.33 -26.06 -42.57
C VAL A 68 -7.04 -26.73 -42.10
N PRO A 69 -5.92 -26.64 -42.85
CA PRO A 69 -4.63 -27.12 -42.37
C PRO A 69 -4.18 -26.34 -41.13
N ALA A 70 -3.75 -27.03 -40.07
CA ALA A 70 -3.31 -26.39 -38.82
C ALA A 70 -2.17 -25.36 -39.04
N GLU A 71 -1.23 -25.67 -39.94
CA GLU A 71 -0.09 -24.79 -40.27
C GLU A 71 -0.47 -23.57 -41.11
N SER A 72 -1.68 -23.52 -41.67
CA SER A 72 -2.15 -22.36 -42.45
C SER A 72 -2.32 -21.14 -41.54
N THR A 73 -2.27 -19.94 -42.11
CA THR A 73 -2.53 -18.70 -41.39
C THR A 73 -3.91 -18.75 -40.73
N LEU A 74 -4.95 -19.22 -41.44
CA LEU A 74 -6.28 -19.39 -40.86
C LEU A 74 -6.28 -20.42 -39.72
N GLY A 75 -5.57 -21.54 -39.89
CA GLY A 75 -5.40 -22.58 -38.88
C GLY A 75 -4.85 -22.04 -37.56
N ARG A 76 -3.81 -21.21 -37.61
CA ARG A 76 -3.22 -20.56 -36.42
C ARG A 76 -4.19 -19.62 -35.70
N TRP A 77 -5.00 -18.85 -36.44
CA TRP A 77 -6.03 -18.00 -35.84
C TRP A 77 -7.15 -18.82 -35.18
N LEU A 78 -7.51 -19.97 -35.76
CA LEU A 78 -8.47 -20.89 -35.18
C LEU A 78 -7.90 -21.57 -33.92
N GLU A 79 -6.62 -21.90 -33.92
CA GLU A 79 -5.93 -22.41 -32.74
C GLU A 79 -5.95 -21.38 -31.60
N ALA A 80 -5.58 -20.11 -31.88
CA ALA A 80 -5.62 -19.02 -30.92
C ALA A 80 -7.03 -18.80 -30.34
N LEU A 81 -8.05 -18.84 -31.20
CA LEU A 81 -9.43 -18.78 -30.76
C LEU A 81 -9.81 -19.97 -29.88
N SER A 82 -9.45 -21.18 -30.29
CA SER A 82 -9.71 -22.41 -29.54
C SER A 82 -9.06 -22.39 -28.17
N GLY A 83 -7.81 -21.92 -28.07
CA GLY A 83 -7.14 -21.68 -26.80
C GLY A 83 -7.95 -20.73 -25.93
N ALA A 84 -8.26 -19.53 -26.44
CA ALA A 84 -8.95 -18.49 -25.68
C ALA A 84 -10.31 -18.97 -25.12
N VAL A 85 -11.14 -19.62 -25.95
CA VAL A 85 -12.49 -20.07 -25.53
C VAL A 85 -12.48 -21.33 -24.66
N ASN A 86 -11.39 -22.10 -24.63
CA ASN A 86 -11.27 -23.28 -23.77
C ASN A 86 -10.54 -22.99 -22.44
N SER A 87 -10.00 -21.78 -22.28
CA SER A 87 -9.32 -21.34 -21.07
C SER A 87 -10.22 -21.37 -19.83
N SER A 88 -9.62 -21.59 -18.66
CA SER A 88 -10.30 -21.53 -17.37
C SER A 88 -10.89 -20.16 -17.07
N VAL A 89 -10.26 -19.08 -17.56
CA VAL A 89 -10.77 -17.71 -17.46
C VAL A 89 -12.09 -17.56 -18.23
N PHE A 90 -12.14 -18.04 -19.48
CA PHE A 90 -13.34 -18.01 -20.30
C PHE A 90 -14.48 -18.84 -19.70
N LYS A 91 -14.18 -20.06 -19.23
CA LYS A 91 -15.18 -20.93 -18.57
C LYS A 91 -15.77 -20.28 -17.32
N ARG A 92 -14.96 -19.54 -16.54
CA ARG A 92 -15.46 -18.78 -15.38
C ARG A 92 -16.34 -17.61 -15.80
N LEU A 93 -15.92 -16.87 -16.83
CA LEU A 93 -16.73 -15.79 -17.39
C LEU A 93 -18.10 -16.34 -17.83
N GLU A 94 -18.12 -17.46 -18.54
CA GLU A 94 -19.34 -18.15 -18.97
C GLU A 94 -20.24 -18.57 -17.79
N GLN A 95 -19.66 -19.09 -16.70
CA GLN A 95 -20.39 -19.44 -15.48
C GLN A 95 -21.06 -18.22 -14.81
N VAL A 96 -20.37 -17.07 -14.78
CA VAL A 96 -20.91 -15.81 -14.22
C VAL A 96 -22.16 -15.36 -14.99
N PHE A 97 -22.22 -15.65 -16.29
CA PHE A 97 -23.35 -15.30 -17.17
C PHE A 97 -24.34 -16.46 -17.42
N GLY A 98 -24.29 -17.52 -16.60
CA GLY A 98 -25.32 -18.57 -16.54
C GLY A 98 -25.25 -19.64 -17.64
N GLY A 99 -24.15 -19.71 -18.40
CA GLY A 99 -23.97 -20.69 -19.47
C GLY A 99 -23.33 -22.00 -18.97
N LYS A 100 -23.96 -23.14 -19.29
CA LYS A 100 -23.26 -24.43 -19.41
C LYS A 100 -23.00 -24.66 -20.90
N GLY A 101 -21.88 -24.18 -21.44
CA GLY A 101 -21.51 -24.41 -22.84
C GLY A 101 -22.34 -23.62 -23.87
N ALA A 102 -22.77 -22.39 -23.57
CA ALA A 102 -23.58 -21.55 -24.45
C ALA A 102 -22.70 -20.49 -25.16
N PHE A 103 -22.84 -20.37 -26.47
CA PHE A 103 -21.87 -19.75 -27.37
C PHE A 103 -21.76 -18.24 -27.17
N THR A 104 -20.65 -17.69 -27.68
CA THR A 104 -20.28 -16.28 -27.58
C THR A 104 -20.42 -15.59 -28.92
N HIS A 105 -21.07 -14.44 -28.89
CA HIS A 105 -21.12 -13.47 -29.97
C HIS A 105 -20.16 -12.32 -29.65
N ILE A 106 -19.30 -11.95 -30.61
CA ILE A 106 -18.32 -10.86 -30.45
C ILE A 106 -18.56 -9.82 -31.53
N ASP A 107 -18.99 -8.62 -31.13
CA ASP A 107 -19.08 -7.45 -32.00
C ASP A 107 -17.86 -6.56 -31.76
N HIS A 108 -16.83 -6.73 -32.59
CA HIS A 108 -15.60 -5.96 -32.47
C HIS A 108 -15.77 -4.47 -32.82
N THR A 109 -16.85 -4.09 -33.50
CA THR A 109 -17.10 -2.68 -33.91
C THR A 109 -17.68 -1.88 -32.76
N LYS A 110 -18.48 -2.54 -31.92
CA LYS A 110 -19.07 -1.95 -30.70
C LYS A 110 -18.26 -2.26 -29.46
N GLY A 111 -17.32 -3.20 -29.52
CA GLY A 111 -16.58 -3.67 -28.36
C GLY A 111 -17.49 -4.39 -27.38
N GLU A 112 -18.37 -5.26 -27.88
CA GLU A 112 -19.36 -5.97 -27.07
C GLU A 112 -19.21 -7.50 -27.23
N ILE A 113 -19.32 -8.22 -26.12
CA ILE A 113 -19.42 -9.68 -26.09
C ILE A 113 -20.74 -10.06 -25.40
N TRP A 114 -21.47 -11.06 -25.91
CA TRP A 114 -22.61 -11.63 -25.20
C TRP A 114 -22.72 -13.14 -25.43
N PHE A 115 -23.43 -13.80 -24.52
CA PHE A 115 -23.64 -15.24 -24.53
C PHE A 115 -25.08 -15.57 -24.94
N ASP A 116 -25.30 -16.71 -25.61
CA ASP A 116 -26.62 -17.11 -26.10
C ASP A 116 -27.71 -17.16 -25.02
N SER A 117 -27.31 -17.45 -23.77
CA SER A 117 -28.20 -17.57 -22.62
C SER A 117 -28.49 -16.25 -21.90
N GLY A 118 -27.88 -15.13 -22.31
CA GLY A 118 -27.91 -13.87 -21.55
C GLY A 118 -28.34 -12.64 -22.34
N TYR A 119 -29.15 -11.77 -21.71
CA TYR A 119 -29.49 -10.43 -22.24
C TYR A 119 -28.42 -9.37 -21.99
N LYS A 120 -27.39 -9.70 -21.19
CA LYS A 120 -26.36 -8.77 -20.74
C LYS A 120 -25.14 -8.85 -21.67
N LYS A 121 -24.83 -7.72 -22.31
CA LYS A 121 -23.60 -7.53 -23.07
C LYS A 121 -22.50 -7.03 -22.14
N ILE A 122 -21.28 -7.51 -22.33
CA ILE A 122 -20.09 -7.04 -21.64
C ILE A 122 -19.19 -6.25 -22.61
N ASN A 123 -18.54 -5.24 -22.09
CA ASN A 123 -17.53 -4.42 -22.75
C ASN A 123 -16.27 -4.33 -21.88
N MET A 124 -15.23 -3.64 -22.34
CA MET A 124 -13.94 -3.51 -21.63
C MET A 124 -14.07 -2.99 -20.19
N ASP A 125 -15.07 -2.13 -19.95
CA ASP A 125 -15.30 -1.47 -18.67
C ASP A 125 -16.19 -2.27 -17.72
N SER A 126 -16.65 -3.46 -18.14
CA SER A 126 -17.54 -4.29 -17.34
C SER A 126 -16.82 -4.78 -16.07
N PRO A 127 -17.41 -4.56 -14.88
CA PRO A 127 -16.75 -4.86 -13.61
C PRO A 127 -16.38 -6.34 -13.46
N GLU A 128 -17.14 -7.23 -14.08
CA GLU A 128 -16.90 -8.68 -14.06
C GLU A 128 -15.55 -9.07 -14.68
N LEU A 129 -15.03 -8.27 -15.60
CA LEU A 129 -13.70 -8.49 -16.19
C LEU A 129 -12.56 -8.10 -15.24
N ASN A 130 -12.81 -7.20 -14.28
CA ASN A 130 -11.83 -6.79 -13.27
C ASN A 130 -11.69 -7.84 -12.15
N ASP A 131 -12.77 -8.55 -11.86
CA ASP A 131 -12.82 -9.57 -10.79
C ASP A 131 -12.23 -10.93 -11.24
N LEU A 132 -11.92 -11.07 -12.52
CA LEU A 132 -11.33 -12.28 -13.12
C LEU A 132 -9.87 -12.00 -13.53
N PRO A 133 -8.87 -12.64 -12.88
CA PRO A 133 -7.48 -12.57 -13.33
C PRO A 133 -7.36 -12.97 -14.80
N GLY A 134 -6.84 -12.05 -15.64
CA GLY A 134 -6.73 -12.25 -17.09
C GLY A 134 -8.01 -11.98 -17.90
N GLY A 135 -9.12 -11.57 -17.26
CA GLY A 135 -10.41 -11.33 -17.93
C GLY A 135 -10.34 -10.25 -19.01
N LYS A 136 -9.66 -9.13 -18.74
CA LYS A 136 -9.46 -8.05 -19.73
C LYS A 136 -8.60 -8.48 -20.92
N ALA A 137 -7.49 -9.18 -20.67
CA ALA A 137 -6.64 -9.70 -21.75
C ALA A 137 -7.38 -10.71 -22.63
N LEU A 138 -8.16 -11.60 -22.01
CA LEU A 138 -9.05 -12.50 -22.75
C LEU A 138 -10.03 -11.73 -23.63
N PHE A 139 -10.65 -10.67 -23.10
CA PHE A 139 -11.56 -9.82 -23.86
C PHE A 139 -10.86 -9.15 -25.05
N GLU A 140 -9.67 -8.56 -24.85
CA GLU A 140 -8.86 -7.95 -25.91
C GLU A 140 -8.49 -8.96 -26.99
N ASN A 141 -8.01 -10.14 -26.60
CA ASN A 141 -7.64 -11.21 -27.51
C ASN A 141 -8.83 -11.65 -28.37
N LEU A 142 -10.00 -11.83 -27.74
CA LEU A 142 -11.24 -12.16 -28.43
C LEU A 142 -11.65 -11.05 -29.42
N MET A 143 -11.46 -9.79 -29.08
CA MET A 143 -11.71 -8.66 -30.00
C MET A 143 -10.76 -8.64 -31.20
N VAL A 144 -9.46 -8.90 -30.97
CA VAL A 144 -8.44 -9.00 -32.02
C VAL A 144 -8.75 -10.17 -32.95
N ILE A 145 -9.08 -11.32 -32.39
CA ILE A 145 -9.49 -12.51 -33.16
C ILE A 145 -10.75 -12.20 -33.98
N ALA A 146 -11.80 -11.66 -33.37
CA ALA A 146 -13.05 -11.36 -34.07
C ALA A 146 -12.85 -10.35 -35.21
N ARG A 147 -12.03 -9.32 -34.99
CA ARG A 147 -11.66 -8.34 -36.03
C ARG A 147 -10.99 -8.99 -37.23
N LYS A 148 -10.19 -10.04 -37.01
CA LYS A 148 -9.53 -10.76 -38.11
C LYS A 148 -10.44 -11.77 -38.80
N LEU A 149 -11.22 -12.51 -38.00
CA LEU A 149 -12.02 -13.64 -38.47
C LEU A 149 -13.40 -13.23 -39.02
N ALA A 150 -13.95 -12.10 -38.59
CA ALA A 150 -15.22 -11.56 -39.07
C ALA A 150 -15.14 -10.01 -39.17
N PRO A 151 -14.33 -9.47 -40.10
CA PRO A 151 -14.01 -8.02 -40.16
C PRO A 151 -15.21 -7.10 -40.44
N SER A 152 -16.32 -7.65 -40.93
CA SER A 152 -17.51 -6.90 -41.35
C SER A 152 -18.77 -7.27 -40.57
N GLY A 153 -18.67 -7.98 -39.43
CA GLY A 153 -19.85 -8.45 -38.72
C GLY A 153 -19.60 -8.94 -37.30
N VAL A 154 -20.66 -9.51 -36.71
CA VAL A 154 -20.60 -10.18 -35.40
C VAL A 154 -20.01 -11.56 -35.60
N PHE A 155 -18.93 -11.87 -34.88
CA PHE A 155 -18.37 -13.21 -34.87
C PHE A 155 -19.23 -14.13 -33.99
N SER A 156 -19.84 -15.14 -34.61
CA SER A 156 -20.59 -16.21 -33.93
C SER A 156 -19.86 -17.54 -34.13
N ARG A 157 -19.44 -18.17 -33.03
CA ARG A 157 -18.62 -19.40 -33.09
C ARG A 157 -19.35 -20.56 -33.79
N HIS A 158 -20.66 -20.71 -33.56
CA HIS A 158 -21.45 -21.81 -34.14
C HIS A 158 -21.61 -21.70 -35.66
N ASP A 159 -21.78 -20.48 -36.15
CA ASP A 159 -21.97 -20.23 -37.58
C ASP A 159 -20.63 -20.35 -38.31
N ALA A 160 -19.55 -19.87 -37.69
CA ALA A 160 -18.23 -19.75 -38.30
C ALA A 160 -17.46 -21.08 -38.45
N TYR A 161 -17.42 -21.97 -37.44
CA TYR A 161 -16.59 -23.19 -37.50
C TYR A 161 -16.98 -24.29 -36.50
N THR A 162 -16.47 -25.51 -36.71
CA THR A 162 -16.65 -26.67 -35.81
C THR A 162 -15.31 -27.32 -35.52
N LEU A 163 -14.90 -27.35 -34.24
CA LEU A 163 -13.70 -28.05 -33.77
C LEU A 163 -14.00 -29.55 -33.71
N GLY A 164 -13.33 -30.34 -34.54
CA GLY A 164 -13.46 -31.80 -34.53
C GLY A 164 -12.57 -32.42 -33.45
N ALA A 165 -13.06 -33.48 -32.79
CA ALA A 165 -12.13 -34.38 -32.11
C ALA A 165 -11.21 -34.99 -33.19
N LEU A 166 -9.88 -34.82 -33.07
CA LEU A 166 -8.82 -35.28 -33.99
C LEU A 166 -8.33 -34.29 -35.07
N GLY A 167 -8.39 -32.96 -34.85
CA GLY A 167 -7.67 -31.99 -35.70
C GLY A 167 -8.22 -31.80 -37.11
N LYS A 168 -9.46 -32.24 -37.35
CA LYS A 168 -10.21 -31.95 -38.58
C LYS A 168 -11.13 -30.77 -38.34
N ASP A 169 -10.54 -29.60 -38.15
CA ASP A 169 -11.31 -28.38 -37.96
C ASP A 169 -11.96 -27.99 -39.29
N THR A 170 -13.28 -27.86 -39.26
CA THR A 170 -14.04 -27.45 -40.45
C THR A 170 -14.59 -26.05 -40.28
N VAL A 171 -14.35 -25.19 -41.26
CA VAL A 171 -14.77 -23.79 -41.26
C VAL A 171 -15.81 -23.57 -42.34
N ASP A 172 -16.77 -22.67 -42.09
CA ASP A 172 -17.72 -22.23 -43.11
C ASP A 172 -16.99 -21.63 -44.32
N SER A 173 -17.36 -22.06 -45.52
CA SER A 173 -16.75 -21.59 -46.77
C SER A 173 -16.85 -20.08 -46.95
N ASN A 174 -17.87 -19.40 -46.40
CA ASN A 174 -17.98 -17.95 -46.44
C ASN A 174 -16.91 -17.28 -45.56
N MET A 175 -16.56 -17.87 -44.42
CA MET A 175 -15.48 -17.36 -43.57
C MET A 175 -14.11 -17.57 -44.24
N VAL A 176 -13.89 -18.71 -44.90
CA VAL A 176 -12.68 -18.94 -45.71
C VAL A 176 -12.60 -17.93 -46.86
N GLN A 177 -13.72 -17.67 -47.54
CA GLN A 177 -13.80 -16.66 -48.60
C GLN A 177 -13.49 -15.26 -48.10
N GLN A 178 -14.09 -14.85 -46.98
CA GLN A 178 -13.83 -13.54 -46.37
C GLN A 178 -12.37 -13.41 -45.91
N PHE A 179 -11.79 -14.48 -45.37
CA PHE A 179 -10.39 -14.50 -44.95
C PHE A 179 -9.42 -14.41 -46.14
N LEU A 180 -9.71 -15.09 -47.24
CA LEU A 180 -8.86 -15.10 -48.45
C LEU A 180 -9.07 -13.85 -49.33
N TYR A 181 -10.29 -13.33 -49.43
CA TYR A 181 -10.70 -12.36 -50.46
C TYR A 181 -11.49 -11.13 -49.94
N GLY A 182 -11.74 -11.02 -48.62
CA GLY A 182 -12.53 -9.93 -48.05
C GLY A 182 -11.83 -8.56 -48.09
N PRO A 183 -12.59 -7.45 -47.96
CA PRO A 183 -12.04 -6.10 -47.91
C PRO A 183 -11.38 -5.84 -46.53
N GLY A 184 -10.15 -6.30 -46.36
CA GLY A 184 -9.24 -5.96 -45.26
C GLY A 184 -7.92 -5.41 -45.81
N PRO A 185 -7.13 -4.66 -45.01
CA PRO A 185 -5.91 -3.98 -45.49
C PRO A 185 -4.96 -4.97 -46.16
N LYS A 186 -4.37 -4.57 -47.30
CA LYS A 186 -3.42 -5.32 -48.13
C LYS A 186 -2.07 -5.67 -47.44
N ALA A 187 -2.05 -5.84 -46.12
CA ALA A 187 -0.88 -6.31 -45.40
C ALA A 187 -0.96 -7.83 -45.24
N LEU A 188 0.08 -8.53 -45.69
CA LEU A 188 0.37 -9.91 -45.28
C LEU A 188 0.20 -10.04 -43.75
N PRO A 189 -0.31 -11.17 -43.25
CA PRO A 189 -0.67 -11.34 -41.85
C PRO A 189 0.53 -11.15 -40.92
N ASP A 190 0.34 -10.40 -39.84
CA ASP A 190 1.27 -10.32 -38.73
C ASP A 190 1.22 -11.66 -37.98
N SER A 191 2.01 -12.63 -38.44
CA SER A 191 1.88 -14.04 -38.08
C SER A 191 2.15 -14.35 -36.60
N HIS A 192 2.62 -13.32 -35.88
CA HIS A 192 2.98 -13.31 -34.48
C HIS A 192 1.75 -13.14 -33.57
N VAL A 193 0.71 -12.43 -34.03
CA VAL A 193 -0.47 -12.13 -33.20
C VAL A 193 -1.19 -13.39 -32.68
N PRO A 194 -1.46 -14.43 -33.50
CA PRO A 194 -2.03 -15.68 -32.97
C PRO A 194 -1.14 -16.38 -31.95
N ALA A 195 0.18 -16.37 -32.16
CA ALA A 195 1.14 -16.99 -31.25
C ALA A 195 1.19 -16.24 -29.91
N ASP A 196 1.10 -14.91 -29.94
CA ASP A 196 1.03 -14.07 -28.74
C ASP A 196 -0.23 -14.36 -27.93
N ILE A 197 -1.39 -14.47 -28.60
CA ILE A 197 -2.66 -14.83 -27.97
C ILE A 197 -2.58 -16.23 -27.33
N LEU A 198 -2.00 -17.21 -28.02
CA LEU A 198 -1.82 -18.56 -27.49
C LEU A 198 -0.91 -18.58 -26.27
N SER A 199 0.22 -17.86 -26.33
CA SER A 199 1.14 -17.68 -25.21
C SER A 199 0.45 -17.08 -24.00
N GLN A 200 -0.25 -15.96 -24.17
CA GLN A 200 -1.01 -15.31 -23.11
C GLN A 200 -2.05 -16.25 -22.48
N THR A 201 -2.72 -17.05 -23.32
CA THR A 201 -3.74 -17.99 -22.86
C THR A 201 -3.14 -19.15 -22.07
N GLY A 202 -2.08 -19.78 -22.58
CA GLY A 202 -1.37 -20.86 -21.90
C GLY A 202 -0.75 -20.41 -20.57
N GLU A 203 -0.24 -19.20 -20.55
CA GLU A 203 0.32 -18.59 -19.35
C GLU A 203 -0.75 -18.27 -18.29
N ALA A 204 -1.89 -17.72 -18.71
CA ALA A 204 -3.05 -17.51 -17.83
C ALA A 204 -3.55 -18.84 -17.23
N GLU A 205 -3.57 -19.91 -18.02
CA GLU A 205 -3.98 -21.24 -17.57
C GLU A 205 -2.97 -21.83 -16.56
N THR A 206 -1.67 -21.69 -16.80
CA THR A 206 -0.63 -22.16 -15.87
C THR A 206 -0.71 -21.44 -14.53
N ARG A 207 -0.92 -20.11 -14.55
CA ARG A 207 -1.17 -19.32 -13.33
C ARG A 207 -2.46 -19.75 -12.62
N HIS A 208 -3.51 -20.04 -13.38
CA HIS A 208 -4.76 -20.57 -12.84
C HIS A 208 -4.52 -21.87 -12.06
N ASN A 209 -3.79 -22.80 -12.66
CA ASN A 209 -3.44 -24.08 -12.06
C ASN A 209 -2.59 -23.89 -10.79
N LEU A 210 -1.62 -22.97 -10.82
CA LEU A 210 -0.82 -22.59 -9.65
C LEU A 210 -1.69 -22.07 -8.51
N LEU A 211 -2.59 -21.12 -8.79
CA LEU A 211 -3.47 -20.54 -7.76
C LEU A 211 -4.45 -21.56 -7.19
N ALA A 212 -4.98 -22.45 -8.04
CA ALA A 212 -5.85 -23.54 -7.61
C ALA A 212 -5.11 -24.53 -6.71
N ALA A 213 -3.89 -24.91 -7.07
CA ALA A 213 -3.05 -25.79 -6.27
C ALA A 213 -2.66 -25.16 -4.92
N LEU A 214 -2.26 -23.88 -4.93
CA LEU A 214 -1.91 -23.13 -3.73
C LEU A 214 -3.10 -23.02 -2.77
N LYS A 215 -4.28 -22.64 -3.28
CA LYS A 215 -5.50 -22.54 -2.48
C LYS A 215 -5.89 -23.88 -1.86
N LYS A 216 -5.86 -24.96 -2.65
CA LYS A 216 -6.15 -26.31 -2.16
C LYS A 216 -5.18 -26.73 -1.04
N HIS A 217 -3.91 -26.38 -1.16
CA HIS A 217 -2.90 -26.64 -0.13
C HIS A 217 -3.23 -25.91 1.17
N ILE A 218 -3.58 -24.63 1.10
CA ILE A 218 -3.87 -23.80 2.27
C ILE A 218 -5.16 -24.23 2.97
N GLU A 219 -6.20 -24.63 2.22
CA GLU A 219 -7.47 -25.10 2.77
C GLU A 219 -7.38 -26.50 3.43
N THR A 220 -6.27 -27.21 3.26
CA THR A 220 -6.07 -28.53 3.86
C THR A 220 -5.77 -28.42 5.37
N PRO A 221 -6.49 -29.12 6.27
CA PRO A 221 -6.21 -29.06 7.70
C PRO A 221 -4.83 -29.65 8.04
N GLY A 222 -4.03 -28.93 8.84
CA GLY A 222 -2.70 -29.39 9.28
C GLY A 222 -1.56 -29.15 8.26
N THR A 223 -1.80 -28.29 7.26
CA THR A 223 -0.83 -27.92 6.23
C THR A 223 0.51 -27.43 6.80
N LYS A 224 1.60 -27.85 6.15
CA LYS A 224 2.97 -27.38 6.37
C LYS A 224 3.37 -26.41 5.25
N SER A 225 4.38 -25.58 5.48
CA SER A 225 4.92 -24.66 4.46
C SER A 225 5.60 -25.36 3.28
N ASP A 226 5.92 -26.66 3.39
CA ASP A 226 6.49 -27.44 2.29
C ASP A 226 5.47 -27.68 1.16
N MET A 227 5.89 -27.45 -0.07
CA MET A 227 5.08 -27.52 -1.30
C MET A 227 5.76 -28.36 -2.39
N GLU A 228 6.88 -29.03 -2.10
CA GLU A 228 7.64 -29.79 -3.11
C GLU A 228 6.89 -31.02 -3.62
N SER A 229 5.94 -31.54 -2.84
CA SER A 229 5.11 -32.71 -3.19
C SER A 229 3.87 -32.38 -4.04
N ILE A 230 3.60 -31.10 -4.32
CA ILE A 230 2.40 -30.66 -5.01
C ILE A 230 2.72 -30.46 -6.49
N ALA A 231 2.17 -31.31 -7.36
CA ALA A 231 2.30 -31.16 -8.80
C ALA A 231 1.27 -30.15 -9.34
N VAL A 232 1.72 -29.25 -10.22
CA VAL A 232 0.91 -28.25 -10.92
C VAL A 232 1.08 -28.47 -12.42
N GLU A 233 -0.04 -28.59 -13.14
CA GLU A 233 -0.04 -28.72 -14.60
C GLU A 233 0.32 -27.39 -15.27
N VAL A 234 1.28 -27.45 -16.19
CA VAL A 234 1.72 -26.33 -17.03
C VAL A 234 1.05 -26.48 -18.39
N ALA A 235 0.28 -25.46 -18.76
CA ALA A 235 -0.53 -25.50 -19.96
C ALA A 235 0.31 -25.36 -21.24
N PRO A 236 -0.17 -25.88 -22.39
CA PRO A 236 0.44 -25.63 -23.69
C PRO A 236 0.61 -24.14 -23.93
N HIS A 237 1.67 -23.77 -24.65
CA HIS A 237 2.03 -22.40 -24.97
C HIS A 237 2.43 -21.50 -23.78
N SER A 238 2.42 -21.99 -22.53
CA SER A 238 3.09 -21.26 -21.42
C SER A 238 4.60 -21.19 -21.64
N VAL A 239 5.23 -20.15 -21.08
CA VAL A 239 6.70 -19.96 -21.13
C VAL A 239 7.49 -21.13 -20.54
N TYR A 240 6.86 -21.95 -19.69
CA TYR A 240 7.47 -23.14 -19.07
C TYR A 240 7.20 -24.44 -19.81
N TRP A 241 6.38 -24.42 -20.88
CA TRP A 241 6.09 -25.60 -21.69
C TRP A 241 6.84 -25.56 -23.03
N ARG A 242 7.35 -26.72 -23.44
CA ARG A 242 7.99 -26.90 -24.75
C ARG A 242 7.16 -27.83 -25.63
N ALA A 243 7.14 -27.57 -26.94
CA ALA A 243 6.34 -28.33 -27.90
C ALA A 243 6.72 -29.81 -28.00
N ASP A 244 7.94 -30.17 -27.60
CA ASP A 244 8.43 -31.56 -27.52
C ASP A 244 8.01 -32.27 -26.21
N GLN A 245 7.47 -31.55 -25.24
CA GLN A 245 6.98 -32.13 -23.98
C GLN A 245 5.55 -32.66 -24.13
N PRO A 246 5.29 -33.94 -23.78
CA PRO A 246 3.95 -34.50 -23.80
C PRO A 246 3.07 -33.82 -22.75
N GLN A 247 1.79 -33.66 -23.06
CA GLN A 247 0.77 -33.18 -22.13
C GLN A 247 0.05 -34.37 -21.44
N PRO A 248 -0.22 -34.32 -20.12
CA PRO A 248 0.03 -33.20 -19.20
C PRO A 248 1.51 -33.08 -18.78
N PHE A 249 2.07 -31.87 -18.86
CA PHE A 249 3.38 -31.55 -18.27
C PHE A 249 3.17 -30.90 -16.89
N THR A 250 3.90 -31.33 -15.86
CA THR A 250 3.74 -30.80 -14.50
C THR A 250 5.05 -30.32 -13.91
N MET A 251 5.01 -29.20 -13.20
CA MET A 251 6.09 -28.72 -12.32
C MET A 251 5.64 -28.79 -10.87
N ASN A 252 6.57 -28.95 -9.92
CA ASN A 252 6.18 -28.85 -8.52
C ASN A 252 5.85 -27.40 -8.13
N LEU A 253 4.95 -27.20 -7.17
CA LEU A 253 4.41 -25.89 -6.82
C LEU A 253 5.52 -24.92 -6.37
N LYS A 254 6.49 -25.40 -5.58
CA LYS A 254 7.64 -24.58 -5.14
C LYS A 254 8.50 -24.11 -6.31
N GLN A 255 8.82 -25.01 -7.24
CA GLN A 255 9.57 -24.72 -8.46
C GLN A 255 8.82 -23.72 -9.31
N LEU A 256 7.51 -23.91 -9.51
CA LEU A 256 6.71 -23.01 -10.32
C LEU A 256 6.59 -21.60 -9.69
N ILE A 257 6.37 -21.51 -8.37
CA ILE A 257 6.42 -20.25 -7.60
C ILE A 257 7.77 -19.55 -7.80
N THR A 258 8.87 -20.28 -7.64
CA THR A 258 10.23 -19.73 -7.78
C THR A 258 10.53 -19.34 -9.23
N ALA A 259 10.03 -20.09 -10.21
CA ALA A 259 10.16 -19.79 -11.63
C ALA A 259 9.49 -18.46 -12.00
N TYR A 260 8.35 -18.15 -11.36
CA TYR A 260 7.70 -16.84 -11.43
C TYR A 260 8.41 -15.72 -10.65
N GLY A 261 9.58 -15.98 -10.07
CA GLY A 261 10.34 -14.99 -9.28
C GLY A 261 9.73 -14.69 -7.91
N LEU A 262 8.77 -15.50 -7.46
CA LEU A 262 8.15 -15.38 -6.14
C LEU A 262 8.99 -16.10 -5.09
N PHE A 263 9.03 -15.54 -3.88
CA PHE A 263 9.65 -16.18 -2.73
C PHE A 263 8.90 -17.46 -2.37
N ALA A 264 9.62 -18.57 -2.26
CA ALA A 264 9.07 -19.80 -1.73
C ALA A 264 8.81 -19.64 -0.21
N PRO A 265 7.55 -19.64 0.27
CA PRO A 265 7.27 -19.47 1.68
C PRO A 265 7.86 -20.59 2.53
N THR A 266 8.61 -20.21 3.56
CA THR A 266 9.22 -21.13 4.53
C THR A 266 8.40 -21.24 5.82
N THR A 267 7.47 -20.31 6.07
CA THR A 267 6.59 -20.27 7.23
C THR A 267 5.12 -20.24 6.81
N LEU A 268 4.21 -20.60 7.73
CA LEU A 268 2.76 -20.48 7.48
C LEU A 268 2.31 -19.03 7.29
N GLU A 269 2.97 -18.08 7.97
CA GLU A 269 2.71 -16.64 7.78
C GLU A 269 3.10 -16.17 6.39
N ALA A 270 4.27 -16.60 5.89
CA ALA A 270 4.72 -16.29 4.53
C ALA A 270 3.81 -16.93 3.48
N LEU A 271 3.31 -18.16 3.73
CA LEU A 271 2.35 -18.83 2.85
C LEU A 271 1.02 -18.08 2.79
N ALA A 272 0.49 -17.65 3.94
CA ALA A 272 -0.71 -16.83 4.01
C ALA A 272 -0.51 -15.43 3.40
N ASN A 273 0.70 -14.85 3.49
CA ASN A 273 1.02 -13.61 2.79
C ASN A 273 1.05 -13.81 1.26
N LEU A 274 1.70 -14.88 0.78
CA LEU A 274 1.75 -15.21 -0.64
C LEU A 274 0.34 -15.36 -1.23
N GLU A 275 -0.55 -16.09 -0.53
CA GLU A 275 -1.95 -16.17 -0.92
C GLU A 275 -2.60 -14.78 -0.99
N ARG A 276 -2.53 -14.00 0.09
CA ARG A 276 -3.14 -12.66 0.13
C ARG A 276 -2.64 -11.76 -1.00
N VAL A 277 -1.36 -11.84 -1.37
CA VAL A 277 -0.77 -11.07 -2.47
C VAL A 277 -1.28 -11.54 -3.83
N LEU A 278 -1.29 -12.86 -4.06
CA LEU A 278 -1.69 -13.43 -5.34
C LEU A 278 -3.19 -13.32 -5.62
N PHE A 279 -4.01 -13.26 -4.56
CA PHE A 279 -5.46 -13.05 -4.66
C PHE A 279 -5.87 -11.59 -4.42
N ALA A 280 -4.92 -10.67 -4.26
CA ALA A 280 -5.24 -9.25 -4.15
C ALA A 280 -5.77 -8.71 -5.49
N PRO A 281 -6.78 -7.84 -5.49
CA PRO A 281 -7.21 -7.16 -6.71
C PRO A 281 -6.04 -6.44 -7.39
N SER A 282 -6.01 -6.46 -8.71
CA SER A 282 -5.03 -5.68 -9.47
C SER A 282 -5.17 -4.19 -9.19
N LEU A 283 -4.05 -3.48 -9.17
CA LEU A 283 -4.06 -2.02 -9.12
C LEU A 283 -4.70 -1.47 -10.41
N SER A 284 -5.51 -0.42 -10.27
CA SER A 284 -6.10 0.30 -11.38
C SER A 284 -5.51 1.70 -11.46
N VAL A 285 -5.28 2.20 -12.67
CA VAL A 285 -4.82 3.57 -12.91
C VAL A 285 -5.91 4.32 -13.67
N PRO A 286 -6.14 5.61 -13.39
CA PRO A 286 -6.92 6.47 -14.28
C PRO A 286 -6.37 6.45 -15.72
N SER A 287 -7.21 6.74 -16.71
CA SER A 287 -6.78 6.79 -18.12
C SER A 287 -5.66 7.82 -18.37
N ALA A 288 -5.63 8.89 -17.58
CA ALA A 288 -4.60 9.93 -17.62
C ALA A 288 -3.34 9.60 -16.80
N GLY A 289 -3.23 8.39 -16.24
CA GLY A 289 -2.09 8.01 -15.41
C GLY A 289 -2.07 8.72 -14.06
N ASP A 290 -0.88 9.18 -13.70
CA ASP A 290 -0.57 10.07 -12.57
C ASP A 290 -0.74 11.57 -12.91
N TYR A 291 -1.24 11.89 -14.11
CA TYR A 291 -1.42 13.25 -14.64
C TYR A 291 -0.13 14.05 -14.93
N GLY A 292 1.07 13.45 -14.81
CA GLY A 292 2.33 14.08 -15.20
C GLY A 292 2.66 13.93 -16.70
N GLY A 293 2.01 12.97 -17.38
CA GLY A 293 2.21 12.74 -18.81
C GLY A 293 3.63 12.26 -19.12
N LEU A 294 4.30 12.87 -20.10
CA LEU A 294 5.68 12.49 -20.45
C LEU A 294 6.73 12.90 -19.39
N LEU A 295 6.39 13.76 -18.43
CA LEU A 295 7.32 14.19 -17.37
C LEU A 295 7.51 13.13 -16.28
N SER A 296 6.48 12.32 -16.03
CA SER A 296 6.44 11.34 -14.94
C SER A 296 6.66 9.89 -15.40
N LYS A 297 6.94 9.69 -16.69
CA LYS A 297 7.38 8.38 -17.21
C LYS A 297 8.74 8.01 -16.63
N GLY A 298 9.04 6.71 -16.63
CA GLY A 298 10.32 6.17 -16.12
C GLY A 298 11.56 6.79 -16.77
N VAL A 299 11.45 7.32 -17.99
CA VAL A 299 12.45 8.19 -18.61
C VAL A 299 11.86 9.59 -18.75
N PRO A 300 12.33 10.58 -17.97
CA PRO A 300 11.79 11.93 -18.00
C PRO A 300 12.13 12.64 -19.32
N LEU A 301 11.31 13.60 -19.72
CA LEU A 301 11.56 14.44 -20.90
C LEU A 301 12.90 15.17 -20.79
N SER A 302 13.62 15.21 -21.92
CA SER A 302 14.86 15.98 -22.01
C SER A 302 14.63 17.48 -21.90
N GLU A 303 15.65 18.22 -21.46
CA GLU A 303 15.58 19.68 -21.36
C GLU A 303 15.19 20.35 -22.70
N ASP A 304 15.72 19.85 -23.81
CA ASP A 304 15.37 20.31 -25.16
C ASP A 304 13.89 20.08 -25.48
N ALA A 305 13.34 18.91 -25.13
CA ALA A 305 11.95 18.59 -25.35
C ALA A 305 11.02 19.45 -24.47
N GLN A 306 11.40 19.69 -23.21
CA GLN A 306 10.66 20.58 -22.30
C GLN A 306 10.64 22.02 -22.83
N LYS A 307 11.79 22.57 -23.25
CA LYS A 307 11.87 23.90 -23.91
C LYS A 307 10.99 23.94 -25.16
N LYS A 308 11.02 22.89 -25.97
CA LYS A 308 10.22 22.83 -27.20
C LYS A 308 8.72 22.82 -26.94
N ILE A 309 8.27 22.14 -25.88
CA ILE A 309 6.88 22.19 -25.42
C ILE A 309 6.50 23.63 -25.04
N ILE A 310 7.32 24.29 -24.21
CA ILE A 310 7.07 25.67 -23.75
C ILE A 310 6.99 26.65 -24.94
N GLU A 311 7.91 26.56 -25.90
CA GLU A 311 7.90 27.36 -27.12
C GLU A 311 6.64 27.12 -27.97
N THR A 312 6.23 25.86 -28.11
CA THR A 312 5.08 25.47 -28.91
C THR A 312 3.78 25.97 -28.28
N VAL A 313 3.63 25.85 -26.96
CA VAL A 313 2.50 26.41 -26.21
C VAL A 313 2.46 27.94 -26.36
N SER A 314 3.60 28.61 -26.20
CA SER A 314 3.69 30.07 -26.33
C SER A 314 3.27 30.54 -27.72
N THR A 315 3.75 29.88 -28.77
CA THR A 315 3.36 30.15 -30.16
C THR A 315 1.87 29.89 -30.39
N TRP A 316 1.34 28.78 -29.85
CA TRP A 316 -0.07 28.43 -29.95
C TRP A 316 -0.99 29.46 -29.27
N LYS A 317 -0.61 29.98 -28.10
CA LYS A 317 -1.35 31.02 -27.36
C LYS A 317 -1.44 32.32 -28.17
N VAL A 318 -0.35 32.74 -28.83
CA VAL A 318 -0.32 33.93 -29.70
C VAL A 318 -1.27 33.78 -30.90
N GLY A 319 -1.44 32.56 -31.42
CA GLY A 319 -2.35 32.26 -32.54
C GLY A 319 -3.84 32.30 -32.19
N GLN A 320 -4.23 32.42 -30.91
CA GLN A 320 -5.65 32.45 -30.50
C GLN A 320 -6.23 33.86 -30.64
N THR A 321 -7.10 34.06 -31.64
CA THR A 321 -7.62 35.37 -32.10
C THR A 321 -8.64 36.07 -31.16
N GLN A 322 -8.96 35.51 -29.99
CA GLN A 322 -9.90 36.10 -29.03
C GLN A 322 -9.24 36.36 -27.67
N VAL A 323 -8.64 37.55 -27.51
CA VAL A 323 -8.20 38.06 -26.21
C VAL A 323 -8.97 39.34 -25.90
N PRO A 324 -10.04 39.30 -25.09
CA PRO A 324 -10.34 40.42 -24.22
C PRO A 324 -9.27 40.45 -23.12
N LEU A 325 -8.61 41.59 -22.98
CA LEU A 325 -7.80 41.91 -21.80
C LEU A 325 -8.70 41.76 -20.56
N GLY A 326 -8.55 40.65 -19.83
CA GLY A 326 -9.17 40.49 -18.52
C GLY A 326 -8.63 41.56 -17.58
N ALA A 327 -9.53 42.26 -16.90
CA ALA A 327 -9.24 43.41 -16.04
C ALA A 327 -8.00 43.16 -15.14
N GLY A 328 -6.89 43.84 -15.47
CA GLY A 328 -5.66 43.83 -14.64
C GLY A 328 -4.35 43.45 -15.34
N GLY A 329 -4.32 43.21 -16.66
CA GLY A 329 -3.05 43.06 -17.38
C GLY A 329 -2.23 41.80 -17.03
N LYS A 330 -2.85 40.77 -16.44
CA LYS A 330 -2.21 39.46 -16.24
C LYS A 330 -2.19 38.67 -17.55
N VAL A 331 -1.06 38.02 -17.83
CA VAL A 331 -0.88 37.06 -18.93
C VAL A 331 -1.86 35.90 -18.74
N VAL A 332 -2.63 35.56 -19.78
CA VAL A 332 -3.56 34.42 -19.74
C VAL A 332 -2.76 33.12 -19.88
N ASN A 333 -2.86 32.24 -18.87
CA ASN A 333 -2.15 30.95 -18.85
C ASN A 333 -2.89 29.88 -19.68
N LEU A 334 -2.21 28.74 -19.96
CA LEU A 334 -2.76 27.64 -20.76
C LEU A 334 -4.07 27.05 -20.19
N PHE A 335 -4.18 26.93 -18.86
CA PHE A 335 -5.40 26.43 -18.20
C PHE A 335 -6.61 27.30 -18.51
N ASP A 336 -6.46 28.62 -18.40
CA ASP A 336 -7.54 29.58 -18.67
C ASP A 336 -7.96 29.60 -20.15
N TYR A 337 -7.04 29.27 -21.08
CA TYR A 337 -7.39 29.07 -22.48
C TYR A 337 -8.23 27.81 -22.69
N LEU A 338 -7.75 26.66 -22.21
CA LEU A 338 -8.44 25.38 -22.43
C LEU A 338 -9.77 25.28 -21.68
N LYS A 339 -9.89 25.93 -20.51
CA LYS A 339 -11.15 26.05 -19.75
C LYS A 339 -12.31 26.58 -20.60
N ARG A 340 -12.06 27.47 -21.56
CA ARG A 340 -13.10 28.07 -22.41
C ARG A 340 -13.83 27.02 -23.26
N SER A 341 -13.12 25.97 -23.63
CA SER A 341 -13.62 24.89 -24.48
C SER A 341 -14.29 23.77 -23.69
N VAL A 342 -14.26 23.84 -22.35
CA VAL A 342 -15.01 22.95 -21.46
C VAL A 342 -16.48 23.37 -21.45
N PRO A 343 -17.43 22.43 -21.64
CA PRO A 343 -18.87 22.70 -21.55
C PRO A 343 -19.26 23.38 -20.24
N GLU A 344 -20.16 24.36 -20.30
CA GLU A 344 -20.54 25.17 -19.14
C GLU A 344 -21.10 24.33 -17.97
N SER A 345 -21.84 23.27 -18.28
CA SER A 345 -22.36 22.31 -17.30
C SER A 345 -21.27 21.58 -16.49
N LEU A 346 -20.05 21.51 -17.01
CA LEU A 346 -18.91 20.83 -16.37
C LEU A 346 -17.95 21.81 -15.69
N ARG A 347 -18.08 23.12 -15.89
CA ARG A 347 -17.14 24.11 -15.35
C ARG A 347 -17.14 24.17 -13.81
N GLY A 348 -18.28 23.92 -13.17
CA GLY A 348 -18.39 23.84 -11.70
C GLY A 348 -17.61 22.67 -11.08
N LEU A 349 -17.15 21.71 -11.89
CA LEU A 349 -16.29 20.62 -11.41
C LEU A 349 -14.90 21.12 -11.01
N ALA A 350 -14.41 22.25 -11.53
CA ALA A 350 -13.09 22.76 -11.16
C ALA A 350 -12.96 22.99 -9.64
N ASP A 351 -14.05 23.40 -8.98
CA ASP A 351 -14.08 23.61 -7.53
C ASP A 351 -14.44 22.36 -6.72
N SER A 352 -15.32 21.51 -7.24
CA SER A 352 -15.92 20.39 -6.49
C SER A 352 -15.25 19.04 -6.76
N ASN A 353 -14.66 18.87 -7.94
CA ASN A 353 -13.97 17.66 -8.37
C ASN A 353 -12.89 18.00 -9.44
N PRO A 354 -11.73 18.55 -9.01
CA PRO A 354 -10.66 18.97 -9.92
C PRO A 354 -10.18 17.88 -10.88
N GLN A 355 -10.18 16.62 -10.43
CA GLN A 355 -9.85 15.45 -11.26
C GLN A 355 -10.81 15.31 -12.45
N ALA A 356 -12.12 15.34 -12.18
CA ALA A 356 -13.14 15.20 -13.23
C ALA A 356 -13.10 16.39 -14.20
N PHE A 357 -12.83 17.60 -13.70
CA PHE A 357 -12.64 18.77 -14.55
C PHE A 357 -11.41 18.63 -15.46
N LEU A 358 -10.27 18.19 -14.92
CA LEU A 358 -9.05 17.99 -15.70
C LEU A 358 -9.26 16.97 -16.82
N ASN A 359 -9.91 15.84 -16.51
CA ASN A 359 -10.30 14.83 -17.52
C ASN A 359 -11.18 15.45 -18.61
N ALA A 360 -12.24 16.19 -18.24
CA ALA A 360 -13.11 16.84 -19.20
C ALA A 360 -12.37 17.88 -20.07
N MET A 361 -11.39 18.58 -19.50
CA MET A 361 -10.59 19.58 -20.19
C MET A 361 -9.66 18.97 -21.24
N ILE A 362 -8.89 17.94 -20.88
CA ILE A 362 -7.96 17.26 -21.79
C ILE A 362 -8.68 16.47 -22.90
N ASP A 363 -9.95 16.12 -22.68
CA ASP A 363 -10.80 15.45 -23.66
C ASP A 363 -11.45 16.39 -24.68
N THR A 364 -11.34 17.71 -24.51
CA THR A 364 -11.89 18.65 -25.49
C THR A 364 -11.18 18.54 -26.84
N PRO A 365 -11.89 18.76 -27.98
CA PRO A 365 -11.27 18.70 -29.31
C PRO A 365 -10.05 19.63 -29.46
N GLN A 366 -10.10 20.81 -28.83
CA GLN A 366 -9.02 21.78 -28.86
C GLN A 366 -7.79 21.32 -28.06
N ALA A 367 -8.01 20.73 -26.87
CA ALA A 367 -6.92 20.17 -26.08
C ALA A 367 -6.26 18.98 -26.79
N ARG A 368 -7.05 18.07 -27.38
CA ARG A 368 -6.52 16.95 -28.17
C ARG A 368 -5.72 17.40 -29.40
N ALA A 369 -6.18 18.45 -30.09
CA ALA A 369 -5.46 19.03 -31.22
C ALA A 369 -4.11 19.63 -30.79
N LEU A 370 -4.08 20.37 -29.67
CA LEU A 370 -2.84 20.89 -29.10
C LEU A 370 -1.90 19.76 -28.66
N GLY A 371 -2.41 18.73 -27.99
CA GLY A 371 -1.62 17.55 -27.58
C GLY A 371 -0.93 16.87 -28.76
N LYS A 372 -1.64 16.71 -29.88
CA LYS A 372 -1.05 16.18 -31.12
C LYS A 372 0.05 17.08 -31.68
N GLN A 373 -0.18 18.40 -31.70
CA GLN A 373 0.83 19.37 -32.14
C GLN A 373 2.09 19.32 -31.27
N LEU A 374 1.93 19.20 -29.95
CA LEU A 374 3.04 19.09 -28.99
C LEU A 374 3.83 17.80 -29.19
N GLN A 375 3.13 16.68 -29.37
CA GLN A 375 3.74 15.38 -29.64
C GLN A 375 4.61 15.41 -30.92
N GLU A 376 4.08 15.98 -32.00
CA GLU A 376 4.81 16.15 -33.27
C GLU A 376 6.01 17.10 -33.09
N ALA A 377 5.85 18.19 -32.34
CA ALA A 377 6.90 19.19 -32.13
C ALA A 377 8.12 18.63 -31.39
N ILE A 378 7.93 17.71 -30.44
CA ILE A 378 9.02 17.03 -29.72
C ILE A 378 9.50 15.74 -30.41
N GLY A 379 8.84 15.30 -31.47
CA GLY A 379 9.14 14.05 -32.17
C GLY A 379 8.84 12.80 -31.35
N ALA A 380 7.82 12.84 -30.48
CA ALA A 380 7.41 11.68 -29.70
C ALA A 380 6.65 10.65 -30.54
N LEU A 381 6.93 9.37 -30.32
CA LEU A 381 6.29 8.28 -31.07
C LEU A 381 4.75 8.33 -30.94
N PRO A 382 4.00 8.15 -32.04
CA PRO A 382 2.55 8.07 -32.00
C PRO A 382 2.10 6.76 -31.37
N THR A 383 1.58 6.88 -30.15
CA THR A 383 0.89 5.81 -29.41
C THR A 383 -0.57 6.22 -29.17
N ALA A 384 -1.37 5.34 -28.56
CA ALA A 384 -2.75 5.68 -28.20
C ALA A 384 -2.83 6.84 -27.18
N THR A 385 -1.78 7.08 -26.39
CA THR A 385 -1.76 8.06 -25.28
C THR A 385 -0.77 9.21 -25.49
N SER A 386 0.18 9.11 -26.42
CA SER A 386 1.31 10.05 -26.57
C SER A 386 0.90 11.53 -26.70
N ALA A 387 -0.19 11.82 -27.43
CA ALA A 387 -0.70 13.18 -27.58
C ALA A 387 -1.27 13.75 -26.26
N GLN A 388 -1.97 12.91 -25.50
CA GLN A 388 -2.50 13.28 -24.18
C GLN A 388 -1.37 13.45 -23.17
N GLU A 389 -0.38 12.57 -23.19
CA GLU A 389 0.81 12.64 -22.32
C GLU A 389 1.63 13.91 -22.59
N ALA A 390 1.78 14.32 -23.86
CA ALA A 390 2.44 15.58 -24.22
C ALA A 390 1.66 16.81 -23.75
N LEU A 391 0.32 16.78 -23.83
CA LEU A 391 -0.55 17.84 -23.31
C LEU A 391 -0.45 17.96 -21.79
N LEU A 392 -0.49 16.85 -21.07
CA LEU A 392 -0.38 16.83 -19.61
C LEU A 392 0.97 17.42 -19.16
N ALA A 393 2.06 17.04 -19.83
CA ALA A 393 3.38 17.62 -19.60
C ALA A 393 3.40 19.14 -19.84
N ALA A 394 2.72 19.63 -20.88
CA ALA A 394 2.62 21.06 -21.15
C ALA A 394 1.85 21.84 -20.07
N LEU A 395 0.80 21.24 -19.51
CA LEU A 395 0.06 21.84 -18.39
C LEU A 395 0.92 21.94 -17.14
N VAL A 396 1.72 20.92 -16.84
CA VAL A 396 2.69 20.97 -15.73
C VAL A 396 3.72 22.08 -15.95
N LEU A 397 4.37 22.11 -17.13
CA LEU A 397 5.43 23.09 -17.43
C LEU A 397 4.96 24.54 -17.44
N GLU A 398 3.66 24.80 -17.67
CA GLU A 398 3.08 26.14 -17.57
C GLU A 398 3.07 26.67 -16.13
N VAL A 399 2.98 25.78 -15.13
CA VAL A 399 2.88 26.14 -13.71
C VAL A 399 4.20 25.93 -12.99
N ASP A 400 4.89 24.83 -13.30
CA ASP A 400 6.18 24.45 -12.75
C ASP A 400 7.20 24.24 -13.88
N PRO A 401 8.01 25.26 -14.22
CA PRO A 401 9.03 25.15 -15.26
C PRO A 401 10.12 24.12 -14.96
N ALA A 402 10.27 23.68 -13.71
CA ALA A 402 11.18 22.61 -13.34
C ALA A 402 10.58 21.22 -13.63
N GLY A 403 9.34 21.14 -14.12
CA GLY A 403 8.71 19.89 -14.55
C GLY A 403 8.32 18.95 -13.41
N GLY A 404 8.19 19.45 -12.17
CA GLY A 404 7.83 18.63 -11.01
C GLY A 404 8.91 17.62 -10.58
N LEU A 405 10.16 17.81 -11.01
CA LEU A 405 11.29 16.90 -10.73
C LEU A 405 11.65 16.79 -9.24
N ASP A 406 11.20 17.73 -8.41
CA ASP A 406 11.37 17.72 -6.97
C ASP A 406 10.04 17.48 -6.26
N ARG A 407 9.82 16.26 -5.76
CA ARG A 407 8.61 15.87 -5.01
C ARG A 407 8.35 16.71 -3.76
N ASN A 408 9.38 17.36 -3.22
CA ASN A 408 9.25 18.24 -2.07
C ASN A 408 8.83 19.63 -2.51
N ASN A 409 9.34 20.10 -3.64
CA ASN A 409 9.18 21.47 -4.11
C ASN A 409 8.43 21.53 -5.45
N LEU A 410 7.13 21.83 -5.38
CA LEU A 410 6.26 21.94 -6.54
C LEU A 410 5.95 23.40 -6.81
N ALA A 411 6.25 23.89 -8.01
CA ALA A 411 6.04 25.28 -8.40
C ALA A 411 6.57 26.31 -7.36
N GLY A 412 7.73 26.02 -6.76
CA GLY A 412 8.37 26.85 -5.75
C GLY A 412 7.80 26.72 -4.33
N TYR A 413 6.83 25.83 -4.08
CA TYR A 413 6.30 25.54 -2.75
C TYR A 413 6.85 24.22 -2.21
N ASN A 414 7.57 24.28 -1.08
CA ASN A 414 8.03 23.08 -0.39
C ASN A 414 6.88 22.48 0.47
N LEU A 415 6.27 21.39 0.01
CA LEU A 415 5.21 20.65 0.71
C LEU A 415 5.66 20.14 2.08
N ARG A 416 6.95 19.82 2.22
CA ARG A 416 7.56 19.19 3.39
C ARG A 416 8.33 20.19 4.28
N GLN A 417 8.14 21.49 4.07
CA GLN A 417 8.75 22.55 4.90
C GLN A 417 8.39 22.43 6.38
N GLN A 418 9.27 22.95 7.24
CA GLN A 418 9.11 22.90 8.69
C GLN A 418 7.78 23.49 9.19
N ASP A 419 7.30 24.56 8.57
CA ASP A 419 6.03 25.23 8.92
C ASP A 419 4.77 24.38 8.65
N ASN A 420 4.91 23.27 7.91
CA ASN A 420 3.85 22.30 7.69
C ASN A 420 3.84 21.17 8.73
N LYS A 421 4.90 21.03 9.56
CA LYS A 421 4.94 20.04 10.63
C LYS A 421 3.74 20.20 11.56
N GLY A 422 3.10 19.09 11.92
CA GLY A 422 1.95 19.12 12.82
C GLY A 422 0.63 19.49 12.14
N ARG A 423 0.62 19.70 10.82
CA ARG A 423 -0.60 20.00 10.05
C ARG A 423 -1.14 18.78 9.32
N SER A 424 -2.46 18.80 9.08
CA SER A 424 -3.12 17.75 8.31
C SER A 424 -2.75 17.84 6.82
N PRO A 425 -2.78 16.71 6.09
CA PRO A 425 -2.53 16.69 4.64
C PRO A 425 -3.48 17.60 3.86
N ALA A 426 -4.76 17.63 4.26
CA ALA A 426 -5.78 18.49 3.64
C ALA A 426 -5.44 19.99 3.83
N GLU A 427 -4.92 20.37 4.99
CA GLU A 427 -4.48 21.74 5.24
C GLU A 427 -3.26 22.10 4.40
N ILE A 428 -2.28 21.19 4.28
CA ILE A 428 -1.09 21.39 3.43
C ILE A 428 -1.49 21.55 1.97
N ALA A 429 -2.39 20.71 1.46
CA ALA A 429 -2.94 20.83 0.12
C ALA A 429 -3.64 22.20 -0.10
N LYS A 430 -4.43 22.67 0.86
CA LYS A 430 -5.09 23.99 0.79
C LYS A 430 -4.10 25.16 0.80
N ARG A 431 -3.00 25.04 1.55
CA ARG A 431 -1.91 26.05 1.53
C ARG A 431 -1.19 26.05 0.18
N PHE A 432 -0.99 24.88 -0.41
CA PHE A 432 -0.42 24.76 -1.74
C PHE A 432 -1.36 25.33 -2.82
N GLU A 433 -2.67 25.04 -2.75
CA GLU A 433 -3.67 25.68 -3.62
C GLU A 433 -3.62 27.20 -3.53
N ALA A 434 -3.51 27.76 -2.31
CA ALA A 434 -3.41 29.20 -2.10
C ALA A 434 -2.12 29.79 -2.72
N HIS A 435 -1.00 29.07 -2.65
CA HIS A 435 0.26 29.47 -3.28
C HIS A 435 0.12 29.59 -4.81
N LEU A 436 -0.63 28.69 -5.44
CA LEU A 436 -0.85 28.69 -6.89
C LEU A 436 -1.80 29.79 -7.41
N GLN A 437 -2.51 30.50 -6.53
CA GLN A 437 -3.41 31.61 -6.92
C GLN A 437 -2.67 32.88 -7.39
N GLY A 438 -1.34 32.92 -7.28
CA GLY A 438 -0.53 33.99 -7.86
C GLY A 438 -0.63 34.02 -9.39
N PRO A 439 -0.13 32.98 -10.09
CA PRO A 439 -0.17 32.86 -11.55
C PRO A 439 -1.50 32.35 -12.12
N LEU A 440 -2.36 31.70 -11.32
CA LEU A 440 -3.60 31.07 -11.78
C LEU A 440 -4.85 31.69 -11.15
N SER A 441 -6.01 31.54 -11.81
CA SER A 441 -7.30 31.82 -11.20
C SER A 441 -7.60 30.84 -10.04
N PRO A 442 -8.42 31.19 -9.03
CA PRO A 442 -8.66 30.31 -7.87
C PRO A 442 -9.14 28.90 -8.22
N GLU A 443 -9.97 28.77 -9.26
CA GLU A 443 -10.48 27.49 -9.73
C GLU A 443 -9.37 26.68 -10.42
N MET A 444 -8.54 27.32 -11.26
CA MET A 444 -7.44 26.64 -11.95
C MET A 444 -6.27 26.32 -11.01
N ALA A 445 -6.09 27.09 -9.92
CA ALA A 445 -5.15 26.78 -8.87
C ALA A 445 -5.45 25.43 -8.22
N LYS A 446 -6.73 25.09 -7.99
CA LYS A 446 -7.14 23.76 -7.48
C LYS A 446 -6.87 22.64 -8.47
N VAL A 447 -7.13 22.88 -9.76
CA VAL A 447 -6.89 21.91 -10.83
C VAL A 447 -5.39 21.65 -11.02
N ALA A 448 -4.57 22.70 -11.03
CA ALA A 448 -3.12 22.59 -11.10
C ALA A 448 -2.53 21.96 -9.83
N ALA A 449 -3.04 22.30 -8.65
CA ALA A 449 -2.65 21.65 -7.39
C ALA A 449 -2.93 20.15 -7.45
N PHE A 450 -4.13 19.75 -7.89
CA PHE A 450 -4.48 18.34 -8.08
C PHE A 450 -3.49 17.64 -9.02
N GLN A 451 -3.20 18.23 -10.19
CA GLN A 451 -2.27 17.64 -11.17
C GLN A 451 -0.86 17.47 -10.61
N LEU A 452 -0.30 18.52 -10.00
CA LEU A 452 1.04 18.51 -9.44
C LEU A 452 1.16 17.51 -8.27
N LEU A 453 0.15 17.46 -7.39
CA LEU A 453 0.12 16.48 -6.31
C LEU A 453 -0.05 15.05 -6.83
N ALA A 454 -0.87 14.81 -7.85
CA ALA A 454 -1.09 13.46 -8.39
C ALA A 454 0.20 12.85 -8.95
N MET A 455 1.01 13.69 -9.61
CA MET A 455 2.28 13.30 -10.21
C MET A 455 3.40 13.12 -9.17
N ALA A 456 3.48 13.98 -8.16
CA ALA A 456 4.71 14.10 -7.35
C ALA A 456 4.51 13.87 -5.84
N ALA A 457 3.29 14.03 -5.32
CA ALA A 457 2.99 13.85 -3.90
C ALA A 457 1.55 13.32 -3.68
N PRO A 458 1.20 12.14 -4.25
CA PRO A 458 -0.17 11.65 -4.27
C PRO A 458 -0.71 11.29 -2.89
N GLU A 459 0.15 11.17 -1.86
CA GLU A 459 -0.27 10.97 -0.48
C GLU A 459 -1.17 12.11 0.04
N PHE A 460 -1.07 13.31 -0.53
CA PHE A 460 -1.93 14.46 -0.18
C PHE A 460 -3.31 14.40 -0.86
N LEU A 461 -3.53 13.52 -1.82
CA LEU A 461 -4.80 13.38 -2.56
C LEU A 461 -5.68 12.24 -2.06
N VAL A 462 -5.20 11.43 -1.11
CA VAL A 462 -5.95 10.29 -0.57
C VAL A 462 -7.20 10.76 0.17
N LYS A 463 -8.34 10.13 -0.12
CA LYS A 463 -9.64 10.56 0.40
C LYS A 463 -9.93 9.94 1.77
N GLY A 464 -10.63 10.68 2.62
CA GLY A 464 -11.11 10.18 3.92
C GLY A 464 -9.97 9.86 4.89
N MET A 465 -8.87 10.62 4.81
CA MET A 465 -7.80 10.53 5.79
C MET A 465 -8.31 10.95 7.19
N PRO A 466 -7.93 10.23 8.24
CA PRO A 466 -8.31 10.59 9.61
C PRO A 466 -7.54 11.80 10.13
N ASP A 467 -8.17 12.60 10.98
CA ASP A 467 -7.62 13.85 11.54
C ASP A 467 -6.36 13.64 12.43
N THR A 468 -6.02 12.39 12.75
CA THR A 468 -4.82 11.99 13.49
C THR A 468 -3.61 11.71 12.59
N LEU A 469 -3.82 11.60 11.28
CA LEU A 469 -2.75 11.40 10.30
C LEU A 469 -2.14 12.75 9.92
N VAL A 470 -1.05 13.11 10.59
CA VAL A 470 -0.47 14.47 10.55
C VAL A 470 0.98 14.45 10.06
N TYR A 471 1.39 15.44 9.25
CA TYR A 471 2.74 15.52 8.71
C TYR A 471 3.80 15.62 9.83
N GLY A 472 4.86 14.80 9.71
CA GLY A 472 5.94 14.70 10.69
C GLY A 472 5.75 13.63 11.78
N THR A 473 4.62 12.90 11.77
CA THR A 473 4.34 11.82 12.73
C THR A 473 4.76 10.44 12.20
N LEU A 474 4.91 9.44 13.07
CA LEU A 474 5.19 8.04 12.65
C LEU A 474 4.10 7.45 11.75
N PRO A 475 2.79 7.63 12.03
CA PRO A 475 1.74 7.13 11.16
C PRO A 475 1.77 7.75 9.76
N TRP A 476 2.09 9.04 9.65
CA TRP A 476 2.28 9.71 8.36
C TRP A 476 3.47 9.14 7.59
N ALA A 477 4.61 8.93 8.27
CA ALA A 477 5.79 8.33 7.66
C ALA A 477 5.47 6.94 7.06
N ALA A 478 4.85 6.06 7.84
CA ALA A 478 4.46 4.73 7.36
C ALA A 478 3.46 4.80 6.19
N PHE A 479 2.50 5.72 6.25
CA PHE A 479 1.52 5.93 5.18
C PHE A 479 2.17 6.44 3.89
N SER A 480 3.03 7.46 3.96
CA SER A 480 3.76 8.01 2.81
C SER A 480 4.67 6.95 2.16
N ALA A 481 5.29 6.06 2.96
CA ALA A 481 6.03 4.93 2.42
C ALA A 481 5.14 3.92 1.67
N GLY A 482 3.95 3.61 2.19
CA GLY A 482 2.98 2.72 1.52
C GLY A 482 2.44 3.31 0.21
N ILE A 483 2.25 4.63 0.15
CA ILE A 483 1.91 5.34 -1.09
C ILE A 483 3.09 5.28 -2.07
N SER A 484 4.30 5.65 -1.65
CA SER A 484 5.50 5.63 -2.49
C SER A 484 5.75 4.24 -3.09
N LEU A 485 5.61 3.17 -2.31
CA LEU A 485 5.71 1.79 -2.80
C LEU A 485 4.71 1.52 -3.94
N ARG A 486 3.45 1.95 -3.78
CA ARG A 486 2.43 1.74 -4.81
C ARG A 486 2.64 2.54 -6.06
N GLU A 487 3.11 3.76 -5.92
CA GLU A 487 3.41 4.63 -7.05
C GLU A 487 4.66 4.15 -7.80
N GLN A 488 5.60 3.48 -7.13
CA GLN A 488 6.70 2.75 -7.78
C GLN A 488 6.23 1.49 -8.51
N GLU A 489 5.26 0.76 -7.94
CA GLU A 489 4.68 -0.42 -8.58
C GLU A 489 3.85 -0.08 -9.82
N LEU A 490 2.98 0.93 -9.69
CA LEU A 490 2.09 1.38 -10.75
C LEU A 490 1.74 2.87 -10.55
N PRO A 491 2.44 3.78 -11.25
CA PRO A 491 2.21 5.21 -11.15
C PRO A 491 0.74 5.61 -11.40
N GLY A 492 0.21 6.51 -10.59
CA GLY A 492 -1.16 7.00 -10.60
C GLY A 492 -2.17 6.05 -9.92
N SER A 493 -1.75 4.89 -9.43
CA SER A 493 -2.68 3.89 -8.88
C SER A 493 -3.34 4.31 -7.57
N THR A 494 -2.74 5.24 -6.81
CA THR A 494 -3.34 5.75 -5.56
C THR A 494 -4.31 6.91 -5.79
N VAL A 495 -4.34 7.49 -7.00
CA VAL A 495 -5.20 8.62 -7.34
C VAL A 495 -6.68 8.22 -7.19
N GLY A 496 -7.39 8.96 -6.35
CA GLY A 496 -8.81 8.75 -6.09
C GLY A 496 -9.14 7.65 -5.08
N GLN A 497 -8.14 6.94 -4.53
CA GLN A 497 -8.35 5.94 -3.49
C GLN A 497 -8.66 6.58 -2.12
N THR A 498 -9.37 5.82 -1.29
CA THR A 498 -9.62 6.16 0.11
C THR A 498 -8.54 5.60 1.03
N TYR A 499 -8.32 6.22 2.19
CA TYR A 499 -7.36 5.75 3.20
C TYR A 499 -7.55 4.28 3.59
N ASN A 500 -8.80 3.77 3.62
CA ASN A 500 -9.06 2.37 3.93
C ASN A 500 -8.68 1.42 2.79
N GLN A 501 -8.93 1.81 1.53
CA GLN A 501 -8.45 1.05 0.36
C GLN A 501 -6.92 1.03 0.31
N ILE A 502 -6.29 2.16 0.69
CA ILE A 502 -4.85 2.23 0.89
C ILE A 502 -4.41 1.16 1.91
N ARG A 503 -4.88 1.25 3.15
CA ARG A 503 -4.43 0.31 4.20
C ARG A 503 -4.73 -1.16 3.94
N GLN A 504 -5.84 -1.49 3.29
CA GLN A 504 -6.18 -2.89 2.97
C GLN A 504 -5.12 -3.57 2.08
N ARG A 505 -4.36 -2.79 1.32
CA ARG A 505 -3.27 -3.31 0.48
C ARG A 505 -1.90 -3.19 1.15
N ASP A 506 -1.66 -2.17 1.98
CA ASP A 506 -0.37 -1.99 2.68
C ASP A 506 -0.06 -3.09 3.71
N VAL A 507 -1.02 -3.94 4.05
CA VAL A 507 -0.80 -5.13 4.89
C VAL A 507 -0.16 -6.30 4.13
N LEU A 508 0.04 -6.16 2.81
CA LEU A 508 0.67 -7.15 1.96
C LEU A 508 2.19 -6.98 2.02
N GLU A 509 2.90 -8.01 2.46
CA GLU A 509 4.36 -7.99 2.50
C GLU A 509 4.92 -8.35 1.11
N PRO A 510 6.10 -7.84 0.73
CA PRO A 510 6.78 -8.21 -0.51
C PRO A 510 6.91 -9.72 -0.71
N VAL A 511 6.62 -10.21 -1.90
CA VAL A 511 6.79 -11.63 -2.28
C VAL A 511 7.78 -11.84 -3.41
N THR A 512 8.44 -10.77 -3.87
CA THR A 512 9.53 -10.80 -4.84
C THR A 512 10.70 -9.95 -4.35
N ALA A 513 11.91 -10.23 -4.86
CA ALA A 513 13.10 -9.43 -4.55
C ALA A 513 12.94 -7.96 -4.98
N GLU A 514 12.29 -7.73 -6.12
CA GLU A 514 12.00 -6.38 -6.61
C GLU A 514 11.07 -5.61 -5.66
N GLN A 515 9.96 -6.22 -5.22
CA GLN A 515 9.05 -5.60 -4.25
C GLN A 515 9.76 -5.32 -2.91
N GLU A 516 10.66 -6.22 -2.49
CA GLU A 516 11.42 -6.02 -1.25
C GLU A 516 12.38 -4.83 -1.38
N TYR A 517 13.04 -4.69 -2.52
CA TYR A 517 13.89 -3.54 -2.83
C TYR A 517 13.08 -2.23 -2.87
N GLN A 518 11.98 -2.19 -3.62
CA GLN A 518 11.09 -1.01 -3.68
C GLN A 518 10.53 -0.63 -2.31
N SER A 519 10.16 -1.62 -1.49
CA SER A 519 9.70 -1.38 -0.13
C SER A 519 10.77 -0.73 0.75
N LYS A 520 12.03 -1.20 0.66
CA LYS A 520 13.16 -0.59 1.39
C LYS A 520 13.44 0.84 0.94
N VAL A 521 13.35 1.09 -0.36
CA VAL A 521 13.51 2.41 -0.97
C VAL A 521 12.43 3.38 -0.48
N ALA A 522 11.16 2.99 -0.56
CA ALA A 522 10.04 3.80 -0.08
C ALA A 522 10.13 4.08 1.43
N ALA A 523 10.58 3.10 2.21
CA ALA A 523 10.82 3.26 3.64
C ALA A 523 11.94 4.28 3.93
N LEU A 524 13.07 4.17 3.21
CA LEU A 524 14.21 5.09 3.37
C LEU A 524 13.79 6.54 3.14
N GLN A 525 13.09 6.78 2.03
CA GLN A 525 12.59 8.10 1.65
C GLN A 525 11.72 8.71 2.77
N SER A 526 10.84 7.90 3.35
CA SER A 526 9.98 8.30 4.46
C SER A 526 10.75 8.57 5.76
N VAL A 527 11.79 7.79 6.07
CA VAL A 527 12.65 8.04 7.24
C VAL A 527 13.42 9.35 7.11
N ILE A 528 13.91 9.68 5.91
CA ILE A 528 14.55 10.96 5.63
C ILE A 528 13.56 12.11 5.85
N ASP A 529 12.37 12.04 5.23
CA ASP A 529 11.33 13.07 5.37
C ASP A 529 10.94 13.28 6.84
N TRP A 530 10.74 12.19 7.57
CA TRP A 530 10.43 12.24 8.99
C TRP A 530 11.60 12.82 9.81
N GLY A 531 12.84 12.46 9.47
CA GLY A 531 14.04 12.96 10.12
C GLY A 531 14.23 14.46 9.95
N ILE A 532 13.96 14.98 8.75
CA ILE A 532 13.97 16.42 8.42
C ILE A 532 12.86 17.13 9.19
N ALA A 533 11.61 16.66 9.06
CA ALA A 533 10.45 17.25 9.74
C ALA A 533 10.61 17.30 11.27
N ASN A 534 11.37 16.36 11.84
CA ASN A 534 11.64 16.31 13.26
C ASN A 534 12.98 16.91 13.67
N GLY A 535 13.73 17.54 12.75
CA GLY A 535 15.02 18.18 13.02
C GLY A 535 16.10 17.22 13.50
N VAL A 536 15.96 15.91 13.27
CA VAL A 536 16.97 14.89 13.58
C VAL A 536 18.14 15.00 12.60
N ILE A 537 17.81 15.28 11.34
CA ILE A 537 18.75 15.55 10.25
C ILE A 537 18.38 16.87 9.59
N LYS A 538 19.33 17.52 8.94
CA LYS A 538 19.08 18.74 8.16
C LYS A 538 18.83 18.35 6.72
N GLU A 539 17.93 19.08 6.04
CA GLU A 539 17.74 18.92 4.61
C GLU A 539 19.07 19.14 3.86
N ASN A 540 19.40 18.23 2.95
CA ASN A 540 20.59 18.32 2.11
C ASN A 540 20.25 17.95 0.66
N SER A 541 20.42 18.91 -0.25
CA SER A 541 20.19 18.74 -1.68
C SER A 541 21.27 17.87 -2.36
N GLU A 542 22.43 17.69 -1.73
CA GLU A 542 23.52 16.85 -2.25
C GLU A 542 23.43 15.37 -1.85
N GLY A 543 22.53 15.03 -0.91
CA GLY A 543 22.37 13.68 -0.38
C GLY A 543 22.60 13.48 1.11
N TYR A 544 22.40 12.24 1.58
CA TYR A 544 22.57 11.85 2.98
C TYR A 544 23.53 10.68 3.14
N SER A 545 24.62 10.83 3.90
CA SER A 545 25.48 9.70 4.22
C SER A 545 24.73 8.61 5.00
N ASP A 546 25.22 7.38 4.93
CA ASP A 546 24.67 6.24 5.67
C ASP A 546 24.52 6.56 7.17
N GLU A 547 25.52 7.22 7.77
CA GLU A 547 25.51 7.66 9.16
C GLU A 547 24.35 8.61 9.49
N VAL A 548 24.01 9.51 8.57
CA VAL A 548 22.90 10.47 8.74
C VAL A 548 21.56 9.74 8.65
N ILE A 549 21.43 8.79 7.74
CA ILE A 549 20.25 7.94 7.61
C ILE A 549 20.10 7.05 8.85
N GLU A 550 21.16 6.40 9.33
CA GLU A 550 21.16 5.59 10.56
C GLU A 550 20.71 6.41 11.76
N LYS A 551 21.18 7.66 11.89
CA LYS A 551 20.75 8.57 12.95
C LYS A 551 19.24 8.83 12.91
N ALA A 552 18.67 9.10 11.72
CA ALA A 552 17.23 9.29 11.55
C ALA A 552 16.46 8.00 11.90
N SER A 553 16.96 6.86 11.42
CA SER A 553 16.41 5.52 11.67
C SER A 553 16.33 5.19 13.16
N ALA A 554 17.44 5.36 13.87
CA ALA A 554 17.56 5.07 15.29
C ALA A 554 16.66 5.99 16.13
N ALA A 555 16.56 7.27 15.76
CA ALA A 555 15.63 8.19 16.40
C ALA A 555 14.17 7.79 16.19
N MET A 556 13.80 7.38 14.97
CA MET A 556 12.46 6.89 14.64
C MET A 556 12.14 5.62 15.43
N GLN A 557 13.08 4.67 15.48
CA GLN A 557 12.97 3.44 16.25
C GLN A 557 12.76 3.69 17.72
N LYS A 558 13.61 4.52 18.32
CA LYS A 558 13.48 4.88 19.73
C LYS A 558 12.11 5.49 20.04
N LEU A 559 11.61 6.38 19.17
CA LEU A 559 10.28 6.94 19.32
C LEU A 559 9.18 5.87 19.21
N ALA A 560 9.26 5.00 18.21
CA ALA A 560 8.28 3.94 17.99
C ALA A 560 8.21 2.96 19.18
N GLU A 561 9.37 2.49 19.65
CA GLU A 561 9.48 1.58 20.80
C GLU A 561 8.98 2.24 22.09
N SER A 562 9.38 3.49 22.34
CA SER A 562 8.90 4.28 23.49
C SER A 562 7.39 4.46 23.45
N THR A 563 6.82 4.76 22.29
CA THR A 563 5.37 4.97 22.15
C THR A 563 4.63 3.66 22.40
N VAL A 564 5.07 2.54 21.80
CA VAL A 564 4.47 1.22 22.02
C VAL A 564 4.53 0.81 23.49
N GLU A 565 5.66 1.02 24.16
CA GLU A 565 5.81 0.67 25.58
C GLU A 565 4.91 1.54 26.46
N THR A 566 4.85 2.85 26.18
CA THR A 566 3.90 3.76 26.82
C THR A 566 2.47 3.29 26.62
N LEU A 567 2.13 2.83 25.41
CA LEU A 567 0.79 2.34 25.15
C LEU A 567 0.45 1.08 25.95
N LYS A 568 1.38 0.12 26.04
CA LYS A 568 1.17 -1.10 26.83
C LYS A 568 0.91 -0.78 28.30
N GLN A 569 1.59 0.21 28.86
CA GLN A 569 1.42 0.61 30.25
C GLN A 569 0.05 1.25 30.50
N VAL A 570 -0.44 2.07 29.56
CA VAL A 570 -1.80 2.64 29.62
C VAL A 570 -2.87 1.58 29.40
N ALA A 571 -2.61 0.61 28.53
CA ALA A 571 -3.51 -0.49 28.22
C ALA A 571 -3.47 -1.65 29.25
N ALA A 572 -2.56 -1.60 30.22
CA ALA A 572 -2.42 -2.65 31.21
C ALA A 572 -3.73 -2.76 32.02
N ALA A 573 -4.17 -3.99 32.26
CA ALA A 573 -5.33 -4.23 33.12
C ALA A 573 -5.04 -3.71 34.53
N VAL A 574 -6.01 -3.02 35.12
CA VAL A 574 -5.94 -2.64 36.54
C VAL A 574 -5.87 -3.92 37.37
N PRO A 575 -4.82 -4.11 38.20
CA PRO A 575 -4.66 -5.34 38.96
C PRO A 575 -5.80 -5.46 39.98
N THR A 576 -6.44 -6.62 40.01
CA THR A 576 -7.47 -6.92 41.01
C THR A 576 -6.94 -7.91 42.04
N ARG A 577 -7.33 -7.74 43.31
CA ARG A 577 -6.92 -8.67 44.38
C ARG A 577 -7.36 -10.10 44.07
N ARG A 578 -8.51 -10.27 43.41
CA ARG A 578 -9.03 -11.58 42.98
C ARG A 578 -8.11 -12.27 41.99
N GLU A 579 -7.68 -11.58 40.95
CA GLU A 579 -6.84 -12.19 39.90
C GLU A 579 -5.44 -12.51 40.41
N LEU A 580 -4.87 -11.62 41.22
CA LEU A 580 -3.62 -11.90 41.93
C LEU A 580 -3.76 -13.10 42.88
N ALA A 581 -4.88 -13.20 43.59
CA ALA A 581 -5.14 -14.32 44.50
C ALA A 581 -5.23 -15.65 43.73
N LEU A 582 -5.94 -15.66 42.60
CA LEU A 582 -6.03 -16.83 41.72
C LEU A 582 -4.67 -17.21 41.14
N ALA A 583 -3.85 -16.23 40.73
CA ALA A 583 -2.52 -16.48 40.20
C ALA A 583 -1.60 -17.13 41.25
N GLU A 584 -1.58 -16.61 42.48
CA GLU A 584 -0.79 -17.19 43.57
C GLU A 584 -1.30 -18.57 44.01
N LEU A 585 -2.63 -18.77 44.09
CA LEU A 585 -3.20 -20.09 44.34
C LEU A 585 -2.83 -21.09 43.23
N THR A 586 -2.85 -20.65 41.97
CA THR A 586 -2.46 -21.48 40.81
C THR A 586 -0.99 -21.85 40.87
N LYS A 587 -0.12 -20.91 41.24
CA LYS A 587 1.32 -21.13 41.40
C LYS A 587 1.63 -22.14 42.51
N VAL A 588 0.92 -22.07 43.63
CA VAL A 588 1.15 -22.95 44.79
C VAL A 588 0.50 -24.32 44.61
N TYR A 589 -0.71 -24.38 44.06
CA TYR A 589 -1.50 -25.61 44.00
C TYR A 589 -1.58 -26.26 42.61
N GLY A 590 -1.03 -25.65 41.57
CA GLY A 590 -1.02 -26.18 40.20
C GLY A 590 -2.23 -25.74 39.36
N THR A 591 -2.00 -25.56 38.06
CA THR A 591 -3.03 -25.16 37.07
C THR A 591 -4.15 -26.19 36.93
N GLU A 592 -3.86 -27.46 37.19
CA GLU A 592 -4.86 -28.53 37.16
C GLU A 592 -5.95 -28.38 38.23
N ASN A 593 -5.65 -27.66 39.33
CA ASN A 593 -6.60 -27.41 40.43
C ASN A 593 -7.29 -26.04 40.34
N ALA A 594 -6.97 -25.21 39.34
CA ALA A 594 -7.48 -23.85 39.23
C ALA A 594 -9.02 -23.78 39.22
N HIS A 595 -9.66 -24.75 38.56
CA HIS A 595 -11.12 -24.88 38.49
C HIS A 595 -11.81 -25.16 39.84
N LEU A 596 -11.04 -25.44 40.90
CA LEU A 596 -11.54 -25.72 42.26
C LEU A 596 -11.48 -24.51 43.19
N PHE A 597 -10.62 -23.52 42.92
CA PHE A 597 -10.33 -22.44 43.90
C PHE A 597 -11.54 -21.57 44.23
N GLU A 598 -12.46 -21.42 43.27
CA GLU A 598 -13.69 -20.63 43.43
C GLU A 598 -14.88 -21.47 43.92
N LYS A 599 -14.78 -22.81 43.89
CA LYS A 599 -15.86 -23.68 44.36
C LYS A 599 -15.95 -23.63 45.88
N LYS A 600 -17.18 -23.67 46.43
CA LYS A 600 -17.45 -23.67 47.88
C LYS A 600 -17.19 -25.04 48.52
N ILE A 601 -15.97 -25.55 48.35
CA ILE A 601 -15.53 -26.89 48.78
C ILE A 601 -14.74 -26.87 50.10
N ILE A 602 -14.39 -25.69 50.63
CA ILE A 602 -13.64 -25.54 51.87
C ILE A 602 -14.60 -25.34 53.04
N MET A 603 -14.45 -26.13 54.11
CA MET A 603 -15.34 -26.12 55.27
C MET A 603 -14.61 -25.85 56.58
N GLN A 604 -15.30 -25.13 57.48
CA GLN A 604 -14.97 -25.03 58.91
C GLN A 604 -16.16 -25.53 59.72
N ARG A 605 -15.89 -26.37 60.71
CA ARG A 605 -16.87 -26.81 61.71
C ARG A 605 -16.69 -25.99 62.99
N SER A 606 -17.78 -25.41 63.49
CA SER A 606 -17.84 -24.73 64.78
C SER A 606 -19.11 -25.16 65.52
N GLY A 607 -19.00 -26.18 66.38
CA GLY A 607 -20.17 -26.82 67.01
C GLY A 607 -21.11 -27.44 65.97
N TYR A 608 -22.42 -27.17 66.08
CA TYR A 608 -23.44 -27.60 65.10
C TYR A 608 -23.48 -26.73 63.82
N ASN A 609 -22.80 -25.59 63.79
CA ASN A 609 -22.79 -24.70 62.64
C ASN A 609 -21.72 -25.10 61.62
N ARG A 610 -22.14 -25.21 60.35
CA ARG A 610 -21.29 -25.55 59.21
C ARG A 610 -21.21 -24.35 58.27
N LYS A 611 -19.99 -23.95 57.90
CA LYS A 611 -19.77 -22.87 56.92
C LYS A 611 -18.91 -23.38 55.77
N ASP A 612 -19.46 -23.29 54.57
CA ASP A 612 -18.81 -23.67 53.33
C ASP A 612 -18.43 -22.42 52.54
N THR A 613 -17.22 -22.39 51.99
CA THR A 613 -16.67 -21.24 51.27
C THR A 613 -15.61 -21.68 50.27
N SER A 614 -15.15 -20.76 49.43
CA SER A 614 -14.12 -21.02 48.44
C SER A 614 -12.72 -20.80 49.01
N LEU A 615 -11.72 -21.47 48.43
CA LEU A 615 -10.32 -21.26 48.81
C LEU A 615 -9.89 -19.82 48.50
N LEU A 616 -10.38 -19.30 47.37
CA LEU A 616 -10.17 -17.92 46.93
C LEU A 616 -10.71 -16.90 47.95
N ASP A 617 -11.96 -17.02 48.39
CA ASP A 617 -12.56 -16.10 49.38
C ASP A 617 -11.80 -16.12 50.71
N LEU A 618 -11.38 -17.31 51.16
CA LEU A 618 -10.59 -17.45 52.39
C LEU A 618 -9.24 -16.78 52.28
N TYR A 619 -8.57 -16.95 51.13
CA TYR A 619 -7.28 -16.35 50.89
C TYR A 619 -7.40 -14.82 50.79
N MET A 620 -8.32 -14.31 49.96
CA MET A 620 -8.58 -12.87 49.80
C MET A 620 -8.97 -12.18 51.11
N SER A 621 -9.78 -12.83 51.95
CA SER A 621 -10.20 -12.29 53.25
C SER A 621 -9.11 -12.33 54.32
N GLY A 622 -8.00 -13.01 54.08
CA GLY A 622 -6.94 -13.25 55.07
C GLY A 622 -7.36 -14.20 56.20
N LYS A 623 -8.43 -14.98 55.99
CA LYS A 623 -8.98 -15.94 56.98
C LYS A 623 -8.55 -17.37 56.69
N LEU A 624 -7.60 -17.59 55.78
CA LEU A 624 -7.06 -18.90 55.48
C LEU A 624 -5.99 -19.28 56.52
N TYR A 625 -6.40 -19.99 57.58
CA TYR A 625 -5.53 -20.51 58.65
C TYR A 625 -5.79 -22.01 58.93
N ARG A 626 -5.05 -22.65 59.85
CA ARG A 626 -4.96 -24.12 60.00
C ARG A 626 -6.25 -24.90 60.36
N VAL A 627 -7.44 -24.29 60.38
CA VAL A 627 -8.70 -24.94 60.83
C VAL A 627 -9.67 -25.31 59.69
N TRP A 628 -9.27 -25.13 58.43
CA TRP A 628 -10.11 -25.42 57.26
C TRP A 628 -9.84 -26.82 56.69
N ALA A 629 -10.91 -27.49 56.25
CA ALA A 629 -10.84 -28.80 55.60
C ALA A 629 -11.45 -28.76 54.20
N SER A 630 -10.88 -29.48 53.25
CA SER A 630 -11.48 -29.66 51.93
C SER A 630 -12.46 -30.83 51.92
N LYS A 631 -13.53 -30.70 51.15
CA LYS A 631 -14.50 -31.78 50.89
C LYS A 631 -14.25 -32.52 49.58
N ASP A 632 -13.40 -31.97 48.71
CA ASP A 632 -13.17 -32.51 47.38
C ASP A 632 -12.05 -33.58 47.45
N PRO A 633 -12.30 -34.84 47.06
CA PRO A 633 -11.28 -35.88 47.07
C PRO A 633 -10.08 -35.56 46.15
N ALA A 634 -10.28 -34.78 45.09
CA ALA A 634 -9.22 -34.36 44.17
C ALA A 634 -8.32 -33.26 44.78
N PHE A 635 -8.77 -32.60 45.85
CA PHE A 635 -8.03 -31.56 46.55
C PHE A 635 -8.06 -31.80 48.07
N PRO A 636 -7.35 -32.82 48.59
CA PRO A 636 -7.47 -33.23 49.98
C PRO A 636 -6.91 -32.20 50.96
N THR A 637 -7.37 -32.23 52.22
CA THR A 637 -6.95 -31.30 53.28
C THR A 637 -5.43 -31.29 53.51
N SER A 638 -4.74 -32.42 53.32
CA SER A 638 -3.27 -32.48 53.39
C SER A 638 -2.60 -31.62 52.31
N LYS A 639 -3.10 -31.66 51.07
CA LYS A 639 -2.64 -30.83 49.95
C LYS A 639 -2.90 -29.36 50.23
N LEU A 640 -4.10 -29.03 50.71
CA LEU A 640 -4.45 -27.67 51.15
C LEU A 640 -3.46 -27.15 52.22
N LEU A 641 -3.26 -27.90 53.32
CA LEU A 641 -2.41 -27.45 54.43
C LEU A 641 -0.93 -27.31 54.04
N ALA A 642 -0.42 -28.17 53.15
CA ALA A 642 0.97 -28.13 52.68
C ALA A 642 1.31 -26.87 51.88
N GLY A 643 0.34 -26.32 51.13
CA GLY A 643 0.54 -25.11 50.33
C GLY A 643 0.40 -23.80 51.11
N LEU A 644 -0.23 -23.82 52.29
CA LEU A 644 -0.56 -22.60 53.04
C LEU A 644 0.66 -21.72 53.38
N SER A 645 1.78 -22.32 53.75
CA SER A 645 3.00 -21.57 54.12
C SER A 645 3.70 -20.92 52.93
N GLN A 646 3.35 -21.31 51.70
CA GLN A 646 3.95 -20.79 50.47
C GLN A 646 3.15 -19.60 49.90
N LEU A 647 1.92 -19.37 50.39
CA LEU A 647 1.08 -18.27 49.92
C LEU A 647 1.55 -16.94 50.53
N PRO A 648 1.84 -15.91 49.71
CA PRO A 648 2.16 -14.59 50.22
C PRO A 648 0.92 -13.93 50.83
N LYS A 649 1.12 -12.85 51.61
CA LYS A 649 0.00 -12.05 52.12
C LYS A 649 -0.65 -11.28 50.98
N ILE A 650 -1.76 -11.80 50.48
CA ILE A 650 -2.41 -11.27 49.27
C ILE A 650 -2.79 -9.79 49.33
N LYS A 651 -3.06 -9.25 50.53
CA LYS A 651 -3.30 -7.81 50.71
C LYS A 651 -2.06 -6.99 50.35
N GLU A 652 -0.89 -7.36 50.87
CA GLU A 652 0.38 -6.66 50.59
C GLU A 652 0.76 -6.80 49.11
N VAL A 653 0.58 -7.98 48.53
CA VAL A 653 0.79 -8.22 47.09
C VAL A 653 -0.12 -7.34 46.23
N PHE A 654 -1.40 -7.23 46.60
CA PHE A 654 -2.35 -6.38 45.89
C PHE A 654 -2.02 -4.89 46.02
N GLU A 655 -1.76 -4.38 47.23
CA GLU A 655 -1.45 -2.95 47.42
C GLU A 655 -0.20 -2.56 46.61
N GLN A 656 0.86 -3.38 46.65
CA GLN A 656 2.06 -3.13 45.86
C GLN A 656 1.79 -3.15 44.35
N ALA A 657 1.10 -4.18 43.85
CA ALA A 657 0.80 -4.29 42.42
C ALA A 657 -0.09 -3.13 41.93
N PHE A 658 -1.05 -2.70 42.75
CA PHE A 658 -1.92 -1.56 42.45
C PHE A 658 -1.16 -0.25 42.47
N ASP A 659 -0.28 -0.02 43.45
CA ASP A 659 0.60 1.16 43.52
C ASP A 659 1.49 1.25 42.28
N ASP A 660 2.16 0.15 41.92
CA ASP A 660 3.03 0.06 40.75
C ASP A 660 2.25 0.33 39.44
N HIS A 661 1.03 -0.19 39.34
CA HIS A 661 0.15 0.05 38.20
C HIS A 661 -0.28 1.51 38.11
N THR A 662 -0.77 2.11 39.21
CA THR A 662 -1.15 3.53 39.28
C THR A 662 0.03 4.41 38.87
N ASP A 663 1.22 4.11 39.37
CA ASP A 663 2.44 4.83 39.06
C ASP A 663 2.83 4.73 37.58
N SER A 664 2.80 3.52 37.03
CA SER A 664 3.10 3.27 35.62
C SER A 664 2.07 3.94 34.71
N PHE A 665 0.78 3.80 35.01
CA PHE A 665 -0.30 4.40 34.22
C PHE A 665 -0.19 5.92 34.19
N GLY A 666 0.00 6.56 35.35
CA GLY A 666 0.17 8.00 35.43
C GLY A 666 1.38 8.49 34.64
N LYS A 667 2.55 7.85 34.80
CA LYS A 667 3.76 8.21 34.04
C LYS A 667 3.52 8.09 32.54
N ALA A 668 2.86 7.01 32.11
CA ALA A 668 2.56 6.76 30.70
C ALA A 668 1.58 7.79 30.13
N ALA A 669 0.52 8.15 30.86
CA ALA A 669 -0.39 9.23 30.46
C ALA A 669 0.32 10.59 30.32
N GLY A 670 1.24 10.90 31.24
CA GLY A 670 2.11 12.07 31.13
C GLY A 670 3.00 12.03 29.90
N ALA A 671 3.63 10.89 29.60
CA ALA A 671 4.47 10.70 28.42
C ALA A 671 3.69 10.86 27.10
N LEU A 672 2.44 10.40 27.05
CA LEU A 672 1.56 10.62 25.90
C LEU A 672 1.32 12.10 25.61
N LEU A 673 1.01 12.91 26.63
CA LEU A 673 0.86 14.35 26.42
C LEU A 673 2.17 14.98 25.91
N GLN A 674 3.32 14.58 26.47
CA GLN A 674 4.62 15.07 26.00
C GLN A 674 4.82 14.78 24.52
N HIS A 675 4.53 13.54 24.08
CA HIS A 675 4.61 13.16 22.68
C HIS A 675 3.68 14.01 21.79
N GLN A 676 2.48 14.36 22.26
CA GLN A 676 1.55 15.20 21.51
C GLN A 676 2.02 16.65 21.41
N ILE A 677 2.58 17.23 22.48
CA ILE A 677 3.15 18.59 22.44
C ILE A 677 4.31 18.67 21.44
N LEU A 678 5.16 17.64 21.36
CA LEU A 678 6.28 17.59 20.43
C LEU A 678 5.86 17.47 18.94
N GLN A 679 4.62 17.08 18.69
CA GLN A 679 4.03 16.95 17.34
C GLN A 679 3.26 18.20 16.90
N LEU A 680 3.06 19.18 17.79
CA LEU A 680 2.41 20.44 17.44
C LEU A 680 3.25 21.25 16.43
N PRO A 681 2.61 22.10 15.60
CA PRO A 681 3.32 23.10 14.82
C PRO A 681 4.22 23.96 15.71
N ASP A 682 5.36 24.41 15.17
CA ASP A 682 6.37 25.13 15.96
C ASP A 682 5.81 26.41 16.62
N GLU A 683 4.86 27.09 15.97
CA GLU A 683 4.15 28.25 16.54
C GLU A 683 3.41 27.92 17.84
N ASP A 684 2.75 26.77 17.88
CA ASP A 684 1.98 26.34 19.04
C ASP A 684 2.91 25.69 20.08
N ARG A 685 3.87 24.87 19.65
CA ARG A 685 4.87 24.26 20.56
C ARG A 685 5.64 25.32 21.36
N LYS A 686 6.04 26.43 20.73
CA LYS A 686 6.69 27.57 21.41
C LYS A 686 5.89 28.07 22.62
N ARG A 687 4.57 28.03 22.55
CA ARG A 687 3.71 28.49 23.65
C ARG A 687 3.75 27.55 24.86
N PHE A 688 3.91 26.24 24.65
CA PHE A 688 4.10 25.27 25.73
C PHE A 688 5.50 25.36 26.35
N GLU A 689 6.51 25.57 25.50
CA GLU A 689 7.93 25.59 25.89
C GLU A 689 8.34 26.90 26.58
N LEU A 690 7.81 28.04 26.12
CA LEU A 690 8.23 29.37 26.54
C LEU A 690 7.14 30.12 27.33
N GLY A 691 5.88 29.89 26.99
CA GLY A 691 4.75 30.61 27.58
C GLY A 691 4.36 30.13 28.97
N GLN A 692 3.52 30.93 29.64
CA GLN A 692 2.76 30.48 30.79
C GLN A 692 1.72 29.44 30.32
N VAL A 693 1.59 28.33 31.03
CA VAL A 693 0.67 27.22 30.69
C VAL A 693 -0.26 26.96 31.87
N SER A 694 -1.56 27.06 31.66
CA SER A 694 -2.59 26.72 32.66
C SER A 694 -3.39 25.52 32.20
N MET A 695 -3.52 24.52 33.05
CA MET A 695 -4.20 23.26 32.71
C MET A 695 -5.34 22.98 33.68
N MET A 696 -6.48 22.60 33.11
CA MET A 696 -7.68 22.23 33.84
C MET A 696 -8.28 20.97 33.24
N HIS A 697 -8.46 19.93 34.06
CA HIS A 697 -9.15 18.73 33.61
C HIS A 697 -10.66 18.95 33.71
N VAL A 698 -11.38 18.60 32.66
CA VAL A 698 -12.82 18.81 32.53
C VAL A 698 -13.50 17.56 32.00
N GLY A 699 -14.78 17.40 32.32
CA GLY A 699 -15.63 16.32 31.82
C GLY A 699 -17.06 16.78 31.67
N GLU A 700 -17.93 15.91 31.16
CA GLU A 700 -19.35 16.22 31.00
C GLU A 700 -19.99 16.72 32.30
N SER A 701 -20.69 17.86 32.22
CA SER A 701 -21.57 18.34 33.28
C SER A 701 -22.89 17.55 33.28
N SER A 702 -23.46 17.27 34.46
CA SER A 702 -24.78 16.63 34.59
C SER A 702 -25.93 17.44 33.97
N SER A 703 -25.69 18.71 33.65
CA SER A 703 -26.63 19.61 32.97
C SER A 703 -26.31 19.82 31.47
N SER A 704 -25.39 19.04 30.89
CA SER A 704 -24.98 19.20 29.49
C SER A 704 -26.01 18.65 28.51
N GLU A 705 -26.11 19.27 27.33
CA GLU A 705 -26.99 18.84 26.22
C GLU A 705 -26.29 17.89 25.24
N PHE A 706 -25.23 17.18 25.65
CA PHE A 706 -24.69 16.11 24.81
C PHE A 706 -25.79 15.09 24.49
N PRO A 707 -25.93 14.60 23.24
CA PRO A 707 -27.00 13.67 22.90
C PRO A 707 -26.92 12.40 23.77
N LYS A 708 -28.06 11.86 24.22
CA LYS A 708 -28.09 10.59 24.95
C LYS A 708 -27.56 9.46 24.05
N GLY A 709 -26.59 8.67 24.54
CA GLY A 709 -25.93 7.63 23.74
C GLY A 709 -24.85 8.15 22.78
N SER A 710 -24.36 9.38 22.97
CA SER A 710 -23.35 10.03 22.13
C SER A 710 -21.91 9.56 22.34
N GLU A 711 -21.68 8.38 22.92
CA GLU A 711 -20.35 7.83 23.19
C GLU A 711 -19.48 7.80 21.92
N ASP A 712 -20.10 7.67 20.75
CA ASP A 712 -19.45 7.71 19.45
C ASP A 712 -19.39 9.08 18.76
N HIS A 713 -20.10 10.08 19.29
CA HIS A 713 -20.17 11.40 18.68
C HIS A 713 -18.81 12.14 18.80
N PRO A 714 -18.30 12.75 17.72
CA PRO A 714 -17.00 13.44 17.74
C PRO A 714 -16.86 14.45 18.88
N LEU A 715 -17.84 15.36 19.07
CA LEU A 715 -17.83 16.31 20.19
C LEU A 715 -17.70 15.65 21.57
N PHE A 716 -18.40 14.55 21.82
CA PHE A 716 -18.33 13.88 23.12
C PHE A 716 -16.97 13.21 23.35
N LYS A 717 -16.38 12.62 22.29
CA LYS A 717 -15.03 12.04 22.33
C LYS A 717 -13.93 13.08 22.56
N HIS A 718 -14.10 14.29 22.01
CA HIS A 718 -13.12 15.38 22.20
C HIS A 718 -13.24 16.09 23.56
N PHE A 719 -14.47 16.30 24.05
CA PHE A 719 -14.70 17.19 25.20
C PHE A 719 -15.36 16.50 26.41
N GLY A 720 -16.25 15.53 26.19
CA GLY A 720 -17.11 14.95 27.23
C GLY A 720 -16.46 13.84 28.06
N ARG A 721 -15.59 13.02 27.46
CA ARG A 721 -14.89 11.90 28.11
C ARG A 721 -13.52 12.28 28.71
N GLY A 722 -13.50 13.27 29.62
CA GLY A 722 -12.29 13.63 30.37
C GLY A 722 -11.22 14.32 29.53
N ALA A 723 -11.43 15.59 29.19
CA ALA A 723 -10.49 16.41 28.42
C ALA A 723 -9.64 17.30 29.33
N VAL A 724 -8.53 17.82 28.81
CA VAL A 724 -7.73 18.85 29.48
C VAL A 724 -7.79 20.13 28.69
N LEU A 725 -8.38 21.17 29.27
CA LEU A 725 -8.31 22.53 28.74
C LEU A 725 -6.93 23.11 29.08
N ILE A 726 -6.25 23.64 28.07
CA ILE A 726 -4.91 24.20 28.21
C ILE A 726 -4.92 25.63 27.69
N ASP A 727 -4.66 26.60 28.56
CA ASP A 727 -4.52 28.01 28.20
C ASP A 727 -3.04 28.37 28.24
N THR A 728 -2.54 28.92 27.13
CA THR A 728 -1.18 29.46 27.03
C THR A 728 -1.20 30.98 26.96
N VAL A 729 -0.18 31.62 27.53
CA VAL A 729 0.09 33.05 27.36
C VAL A 729 1.55 33.24 26.99
N LEU A 730 1.81 33.81 25.81
CA LEU A 730 3.15 34.13 25.33
C LEU A 730 3.11 35.54 24.72
N ASN A 731 4.03 36.42 25.12
CA ASN A 731 4.11 37.82 24.67
C ASN A 731 2.78 38.61 24.82
N GLY A 732 1.99 38.30 25.84
CA GLY A 732 0.68 38.93 26.10
C GLY A 732 -0.48 38.36 25.28
N GLU A 733 -0.24 37.46 24.34
CA GLU A 733 -1.27 36.79 23.55
C GLU A 733 -1.70 35.47 24.22
N SER A 734 -3.01 35.28 24.38
CA SER A 734 -3.59 34.07 24.95
C SER A 734 -4.17 33.15 23.88
N VAL A 735 -3.80 31.87 23.91
CA VAL A 735 -4.33 30.83 23.03
C VAL A 735 -4.77 29.63 23.85
N SER A 736 -5.97 29.13 23.54
CA SER A 736 -6.58 27.99 24.22
C SER A 736 -6.53 26.73 23.36
N TYR A 737 -6.28 25.60 24.02
CA TYR A 737 -6.22 24.26 23.44
C TYR A 737 -7.07 23.30 24.26
N VAL A 738 -7.42 22.17 23.64
CA VAL A 738 -8.01 21.02 24.31
C VAL A 738 -7.20 19.78 23.99
N TYR A 739 -6.70 19.10 25.02
CA TYR A 739 -6.14 17.77 24.89
C TYR A 739 -7.24 16.74 25.19
N SER A 740 -7.54 15.88 24.22
CA SER A 740 -8.36 14.68 24.43
C SER A 740 -7.42 13.48 24.63
N PRO A 741 -7.36 12.90 25.84
CA PRO A 741 -6.51 11.75 26.15
C PRO A 741 -6.92 10.48 25.40
N ILE A 742 -8.23 10.27 25.22
CA ILE A 742 -8.78 9.11 24.48
C ILE A 742 -8.40 9.17 23.02
N LEU A 743 -8.49 10.36 22.43
CA LEU A 743 -8.09 10.60 21.05
C LEU A 743 -6.63 11.01 20.94
N GLY A 744 -5.86 10.97 22.03
CA GLY A 744 -4.49 11.44 22.17
C GLY A 744 -4.16 12.60 21.23
N LYS A 745 -4.98 13.65 21.20
CA LYS A 745 -4.84 14.78 20.27
C LYS A 745 -4.99 16.09 21.04
N ILE A 746 -4.12 17.05 20.74
CA ILE A 746 -4.25 18.45 21.17
C ILE A 746 -4.89 19.21 20.01
N LEU A 747 -5.99 19.91 20.28
CA LEU A 747 -6.68 20.75 19.32
C LEU A 747 -6.57 22.21 19.74
N LYS A 748 -6.20 23.07 18.80
CA LYS A 748 -6.28 24.52 18.99
C LYS A 748 -7.72 24.98 18.86
N GLN A 749 -8.12 25.97 19.65
CA GLN A 749 -9.48 26.50 19.57
C GLN A 749 -9.85 26.89 18.12
N GLY A 750 -11.00 26.38 17.66
CA GLY A 750 -11.52 26.63 16.31
C GLY A 750 -10.96 25.72 15.22
N GLU A 751 -10.02 24.82 15.54
CA GLU A 751 -9.49 23.83 14.59
C GLU A 751 -10.59 22.89 14.08
N TYR A 752 -10.51 22.43 12.84
CA TYR A 752 -11.52 21.56 12.24
C TYR A 752 -11.62 20.21 12.99
N ILE A 753 -12.85 19.75 13.22
CA ILE A 753 -13.14 18.40 13.73
C ILE A 753 -14.16 17.76 12.78
N SER A 754 -13.83 16.58 12.26
CA SER A 754 -14.74 15.86 11.36
C SER A 754 -16.11 15.61 12.00
N GLY A 755 -17.19 15.92 11.27
CA GLY A 755 -18.57 15.78 11.77
C GLY A 755 -19.01 16.83 12.77
N VAL A 756 -18.23 17.89 12.97
CA VAL A 756 -18.53 19.02 13.86
C VAL A 756 -18.59 20.31 13.05
N PRO A 757 -19.58 21.20 13.28
CA PRO A 757 -19.60 22.53 12.69
C PRO A 757 -18.30 23.31 12.96
N GLU A 758 -17.83 24.06 11.95
CA GLU A 758 -16.63 24.88 12.07
C GLU A 758 -16.75 25.97 13.15
N GLY A 759 -15.61 26.38 13.70
CA GLY A 759 -15.53 27.55 14.60
C GLY A 759 -15.98 27.28 16.04
N TRP A 760 -15.77 26.06 16.56
CA TRP A 760 -16.01 25.80 17.98
C TRP A 760 -15.13 26.66 18.89
N ARG A 761 -15.64 27.03 20.05
CA ARG A 761 -14.92 27.87 21.02
C ARG A 761 -15.11 27.43 22.45
N ILE A 762 -14.11 27.64 23.28
CA ILE A 762 -14.20 27.40 24.71
C ILE A 762 -14.91 28.60 25.36
N ARG A 763 -16.00 28.31 26.05
CA ARG A 763 -16.71 29.26 26.91
C ARG A 763 -16.23 29.08 28.34
N ARG A 764 -15.92 30.21 28.99
CA ARG A 764 -15.33 30.24 30.34
C ARG A 764 -16.28 30.92 31.30
N GLY A 765 -16.43 30.37 32.50
CA GLY A 765 -17.05 31.04 33.64
C GLY A 765 -16.08 31.99 34.34
N LYS A 766 -16.58 32.81 35.27
CA LYS A 766 -15.74 33.74 36.05
C LYS A 766 -14.98 33.04 37.19
N ARG A 767 -15.40 31.83 37.56
CA ARG A 767 -14.80 31.00 38.62
C ARG A 767 -14.68 29.54 38.19
N PRO A 768 -13.78 28.73 38.78
CA PRO A 768 -13.65 27.30 38.48
C PRO A 768 -14.93 26.49 38.75
N GLU A 769 -15.71 26.88 39.75
CA GLU A 769 -17.00 26.28 40.14
C GLU A 769 -18.22 26.78 39.34
N ASP A 770 -18.03 27.66 38.36
CA ASP A 770 -19.11 28.28 37.59
C ASP A 770 -19.63 27.30 36.50
N PRO A 771 -20.94 26.98 36.42
CA PRO A 771 -21.50 26.02 35.45
C PRO A 771 -21.43 26.46 33.96
N LEU A 772 -20.72 27.56 33.67
CA LEU A 772 -20.55 28.17 32.35
C LEU A 772 -19.26 27.74 31.63
N TRP A 773 -18.48 26.80 32.18
CA TRP A 773 -17.41 26.15 31.44
C TRP A 773 -18.00 25.18 30.41
N GLY A 774 -17.53 25.24 29.18
CA GLY A 774 -18.05 24.37 28.12
C GLY A 774 -17.50 24.69 26.75
N VAL A 775 -17.99 23.95 25.76
CA VAL A 775 -17.69 24.19 24.35
C VAL A 775 -18.93 24.71 23.64
N GLU A 776 -18.78 25.77 22.86
CA GLU A 776 -19.84 26.29 22.00
C GLU A 776 -19.55 25.91 20.56
N VAL A 777 -20.55 25.35 19.87
CA VAL A 777 -20.43 24.81 18.50
C VAL A 777 -21.69 25.16 17.73
N GLY A 778 -21.58 25.88 16.62
CA GLY A 778 -22.74 26.26 15.80
C GLY A 778 -23.85 26.98 16.58
N GLY A 779 -23.49 27.77 17.60
CA GLY A 779 -24.42 28.49 18.47
C GLY A 779 -25.05 27.67 19.60
N LYS A 780 -24.71 26.38 19.75
CA LYS A 780 -25.14 25.52 20.88
C LYS A 780 -24.03 25.40 21.92
N PHE A 781 -24.40 25.34 23.20
CA PHE A 781 -23.46 25.24 24.32
C PHE A 781 -23.51 23.85 24.96
N PHE A 782 -22.35 23.23 25.12
CA PHE A 782 -22.18 21.93 25.77
C PHE A 782 -21.38 22.12 27.05
N GLY A 783 -22.04 21.91 28.19
CA GLY A 783 -21.49 22.17 29.51
C GLY A 783 -20.43 21.15 29.93
N LEU A 784 -19.30 21.65 30.43
CA LEU A 784 -18.21 20.89 31.02
C LEU A 784 -18.03 21.34 32.48
N LYS A 785 -17.58 20.43 33.34
CA LYS A 785 -17.25 20.73 34.74
C LYS A 785 -15.79 20.46 35.00
N ALA A 786 -15.15 21.31 35.81
CA ALA A 786 -13.78 21.09 36.26
C ALA A 786 -13.71 19.91 37.22
N HIS A 787 -12.63 19.13 37.12
CA HIS A 787 -12.31 18.04 38.01
C HIS A 787 -11.05 18.35 38.82
N TRP A 788 -11.07 17.94 40.09
CA TRP A 788 -10.05 18.23 41.10
C TRP A 788 -9.92 19.73 41.45
N ALA A 789 -9.34 20.03 42.62
CA ALA A 789 -9.26 21.39 43.12
C ALA A 789 -8.23 22.22 42.33
N GLY A 790 -8.70 22.94 41.31
CA GLY A 790 -8.02 24.11 40.72
C GLY A 790 -7.24 23.86 39.43
N SER A 791 -7.24 24.88 38.57
CA SER A 791 -6.32 25.02 37.44
C SER A 791 -4.88 24.99 37.95
N ARG A 792 -4.01 24.18 37.33
CA ARG A 792 -2.58 24.20 37.60
C ARG A 792 -1.89 25.10 36.58
N THR A 793 -1.26 26.16 37.07
CA THR A 793 -0.54 27.12 36.24
C THR A 793 0.97 26.97 36.43
N LEU A 794 1.65 26.78 35.32
CA LEU A 794 3.10 26.88 35.19
C LEU A 794 3.46 28.26 34.65
N PRO A 795 4.32 29.04 35.33
CA PRO A 795 4.73 30.37 34.87
C PRO A 795 5.54 30.27 33.57
N ALA A 796 5.67 31.39 32.85
CA ALA A 796 6.49 31.46 31.64
C ALA A 796 7.95 31.02 31.90
N SER A 797 8.56 30.42 30.88
CA SER A 797 9.95 29.99 30.95
C SER A 797 10.88 31.20 31.02
N LYS A 798 12.04 31.03 31.65
CA LYS A 798 13.14 32.00 31.60
C LYS A 798 14.04 31.83 30.38
N SER A 799 13.85 30.75 29.62
CA SER A 799 14.54 30.50 28.36
C SER A 799 13.76 31.13 27.21
N ASP A 800 14.48 31.72 26.27
CA ASP A 800 13.92 32.23 25.01
C ASP A 800 14.17 31.29 23.82
N ILE A 801 14.91 30.20 24.03
CA ILE A 801 15.28 29.25 22.99
C ILE A 801 14.25 28.11 22.95
N LEU A 802 13.63 27.91 21.79
CA LEU A 802 12.84 26.72 21.52
C LEU A 802 13.79 25.51 21.38
N PRO A 803 13.65 24.46 22.21
CA PRO A 803 14.43 23.24 22.04
C PRO A 803 14.11 22.59 20.68
N SER A 804 15.14 22.32 19.88
CA SER A 804 14.98 21.62 18.62
C SER A 804 14.83 20.10 18.83
N GLY A 805 14.12 19.44 17.93
CA GLY A 805 14.06 17.97 17.90
C GLY A 805 12.94 17.31 18.72
N LEU A 806 13.07 15.98 18.87
CA LEU A 806 12.12 15.06 19.50
C LEU A 806 12.37 14.82 21.00
N THR A 807 13.38 15.46 21.58
CA THR A 807 13.70 15.30 23.00
C THR A 807 12.81 16.21 23.84
N SER A 808 12.06 15.64 24.78
CA SER A 808 11.31 16.42 25.77
C SER A 808 12.25 17.32 26.56
N SER A 809 12.04 18.62 26.46
CA SER A 809 12.67 19.60 27.35
C SER A 809 12.25 19.35 28.79
N GLU A 810 12.99 19.91 29.75
CA GLU A 810 12.58 19.84 31.15
C GLU A 810 11.19 20.48 31.36
N ARG A 811 10.89 21.52 30.60
CA ARG A 811 9.59 22.18 30.59
C ARG A 811 8.45 21.24 30.16
N ILE A 812 8.63 20.51 29.06
CA ILE A 812 7.64 19.55 28.58
C ILE A 812 7.47 18.40 29.60
N LYS A 813 8.56 17.96 30.25
CA LYS A 813 8.48 16.95 31.32
C LYS A 813 7.68 17.46 32.53
N GLU A 814 7.83 18.71 32.94
CA GLU A 814 7.01 19.33 34.01
C GLU A 814 5.52 19.33 33.65
N ILE A 815 5.19 19.72 32.40
CA ILE A 815 3.82 19.70 31.89
C ILE A 815 3.25 18.27 31.93
N GLY A 816 4.02 17.29 31.44
CA GLY A 816 3.65 15.88 31.51
C GLY A 816 3.51 15.35 32.95
N GLY A 817 4.32 15.85 33.88
CA GLY A 817 4.26 15.52 35.30
C GLY A 817 2.94 15.94 35.95
N ILE A 818 2.38 17.09 35.56
CA ILE A 818 1.06 17.54 36.02
C ILE A 818 -0.03 16.56 35.61
N ILE A 819 -0.03 16.13 34.34
CA ILE A 819 -0.96 15.11 33.85
C ILE A 819 -0.75 13.78 34.55
N SER A 820 0.50 13.38 34.76
CA SER A 820 0.81 12.14 35.49
C SER A 820 0.19 12.13 36.88
N LEU A 821 0.30 13.22 37.64
CA LEU A 821 -0.26 13.32 38.98
C LEU A 821 -1.80 13.24 38.97
N ASN A 822 -2.43 13.91 38.02
CA ASN A 822 -3.89 13.90 37.86
C ASN A 822 -4.40 12.48 37.55
N TYR A 823 -3.74 11.76 36.64
CA TYR A 823 -4.13 10.39 36.30
C TYR A 823 -3.81 9.36 37.38
N LYS A 824 -2.73 9.55 38.15
CA LYS A 824 -2.49 8.75 39.35
C LYS A 824 -3.66 8.89 40.32
N ALA A 825 -4.07 10.12 40.62
CA ALA A 825 -5.22 10.37 41.50
C ALA A 825 -6.52 9.76 40.96
N ALA A 826 -6.74 9.81 39.63
CA ALA A 826 -7.91 9.20 39.01
C ALA A 826 -7.94 7.67 39.13
N ILE A 827 -6.81 6.98 38.92
CA ILE A 827 -6.71 5.52 39.10
C ILE A 827 -6.84 5.14 40.58
N GLU A 828 -6.30 5.95 41.47
CA GLU A 828 -6.39 5.75 42.92
C GLU A 828 -7.83 5.62 43.43
N GLU A 829 -8.77 6.35 42.83
CA GLU A 829 -10.20 6.28 43.15
C GLU A 829 -10.81 4.87 42.88
N PHE A 830 -10.15 4.03 42.06
CA PHE A 830 -10.58 2.64 41.79
C PHE A 830 -10.05 1.61 42.80
N ARG A 831 -9.13 1.99 43.71
CA ARG A 831 -8.47 1.05 44.61
C ARG A 831 -9.45 0.19 45.40
N GLU A 832 -10.50 0.82 45.96
CA GLU A 832 -11.50 0.11 46.76
C GLU A 832 -12.31 -0.91 45.95
N ALA A 833 -12.59 -0.63 44.68
CA ALA A 833 -13.27 -1.59 43.81
C ALA A 833 -12.33 -2.71 43.34
N ALA A 834 -11.07 -2.39 43.04
CA ALA A 834 -10.05 -3.36 42.63
C ALA A 834 -9.67 -4.35 43.75
N LYS A 835 -9.88 -3.99 45.02
CA LYS A 835 -9.84 -4.94 46.15
C LYS A 835 -10.84 -6.09 45.96
N GLY A 836 -11.94 -5.88 45.23
CA GLY A 836 -13.00 -6.87 45.02
C GLY A 836 -13.74 -7.24 46.31
N GLU A 837 -15.00 -7.67 46.18
CA GLU A 837 -15.82 -8.09 47.32
C GLU A 837 -15.87 -9.62 47.39
N THR A 838 -15.46 -10.21 48.52
CA THR A 838 -15.74 -11.62 48.81
C THR A 838 -17.25 -11.80 49.05
N ASP A 839 -17.79 -13.01 48.85
CA ASP A 839 -19.21 -13.31 49.16
C ASP A 839 -19.56 -13.00 50.64
N LEU A 840 -18.56 -12.96 51.53
CA LEU A 840 -18.68 -12.58 52.93
C LEU A 840 -18.78 -11.06 53.17
N GLU A 841 -18.28 -10.25 52.23
CA GLU A 841 -18.30 -8.78 52.27
C GLU A 841 -19.57 -8.21 51.57
N LYS A 842 -20.07 -8.89 50.52
CA LYS A 842 -21.33 -8.56 49.81
C LYS A 842 -22.57 -8.45 50.70
N THR A 843 -22.56 -9.12 51.85
CA THR A 843 -23.71 -9.12 52.78
C THR A 843 -23.81 -7.81 53.59
N ARG A 844 -22.81 -6.91 53.53
CA ARG A 844 -22.77 -5.67 54.34
C ARG A 844 -22.88 -4.35 53.57
N ARG A 845 -22.74 -4.32 52.24
CA ARG A 845 -22.86 -3.08 51.45
C ARG A 845 -23.72 -3.29 50.21
N LYS A 846 -25.03 -3.23 50.37
CA LYS A 846 -25.96 -3.46 49.26
C LYS A 846 -26.39 -2.20 48.50
N GLN A 847 -25.80 -1.00 48.66
CA GLN A 847 -26.39 0.14 47.90
C GLN A 847 -25.63 1.46 47.65
N GLN A 848 -24.39 1.73 48.07
CA GLN A 848 -23.83 3.08 47.85
C GLN A 848 -22.35 3.11 47.47
N ALA A 849 -22.04 3.98 46.51
CA ALA A 849 -20.72 4.46 46.06
C ALA A 849 -20.02 3.75 44.88
N PHE A 850 -20.71 3.58 43.74
CA PHE A 850 -20.04 3.36 42.44
C PHE A 850 -20.83 3.98 41.28
N GLN A 851 -21.27 5.24 41.42
CA GLN A 851 -21.97 5.93 40.33
C GLN A 851 -21.00 6.75 39.47
N GLY A 852 -20.87 6.34 38.21
CA GLY A 852 -20.67 7.13 36.97
C GLY A 852 -19.53 8.14 36.82
N PHE A 853 -19.03 8.73 37.91
CA PHE A 853 -18.18 9.92 37.90
C PHE A 853 -16.69 9.63 37.68
N VAL A 854 -16.13 8.65 38.41
CA VAL A 854 -14.72 8.22 38.26
C VAL A 854 -14.51 7.52 36.91
N LEU A 855 -15.56 6.81 36.50
CA LEU A 855 -15.65 6.00 35.31
C LEU A 855 -15.49 6.84 34.03
N SER A 856 -16.08 8.03 33.91
CA SER A 856 -16.00 8.85 32.68
C SER A 856 -14.69 9.62 32.47
N LEU A 857 -13.79 9.67 33.46
CA LEU A 857 -12.60 10.54 33.46
C LEU A 857 -11.30 9.82 33.12
N VAL A 858 -11.29 8.50 33.25
CA VAL A 858 -10.13 7.69 32.87
C VAL A 858 -10.33 7.23 31.43
N PRO A 859 -9.39 7.54 30.51
CA PRO A 859 -9.43 6.95 29.18
C PRO A 859 -9.45 5.41 29.33
N PHE A 860 -10.18 4.71 28.47
CA PHE A 860 -10.44 3.26 28.60
C PHE A 860 -11.36 2.88 29.77
N HIS A 861 -12.20 3.82 30.21
CA HIS A 861 -13.37 3.58 31.06
C HIS A 861 -14.02 2.20 30.86
N ASP A 862 -14.43 1.87 29.63
CA ASP A 862 -15.19 0.65 29.33
C ASP A 862 -14.35 -0.63 29.55
N PHE A 863 -13.03 -0.54 29.35
CA PHE A 863 -12.05 -1.58 29.65
C PHE A 863 -11.84 -1.77 31.16
N ILE A 864 -11.63 -0.68 31.91
CA ILE A 864 -11.44 -0.75 33.37
C ILE A 864 -12.73 -1.22 34.05
N LYS A 865 -13.88 -0.69 33.61
CA LYS A 865 -15.20 -1.06 34.11
C LYS A 865 -15.49 -2.55 33.96
N SER A 866 -15.22 -3.12 32.78
CA SER A 866 -15.49 -4.54 32.51
C SER A 866 -14.60 -5.49 33.31
N ILE A 867 -13.33 -5.16 33.51
CA ILE A 867 -12.40 -5.94 34.34
C ILE A 867 -12.81 -5.89 35.83
N VAL A 868 -13.14 -4.70 36.33
CA VAL A 868 -13.56 -4.51 37.74
C VAL A 868 -14.93 -5.15 38.01
N ILE A 869 -15.87 -5.12 37.06
CA ILE A 869 -17.21 -5.69 37.19
C ILE A 869 -17.24 -7.19 36.87
N GLY A 870 -16.18 -7.75 36.27
CA GLY A 870 -16.01 -9.19 36.03
C GLY A 870 -16.58 -9.70 34.70
N ASP A 871 -16.72 -8.84 33.69
CA ASP A 871 -17.20 -9.18 32.34
C ASP A 871 -16.01 -9.34 31.39
N LYS A 872 -15.57 -10.59 31.17
CA LYS A 872 -14.16 -10.89 30.87
C LYS A 872 -13.75 -11.01 29.39
N HIS A 873 -14.67 -11.00 28.42
CA HIS A 873 -14.30 -11.42 27.05
C HIS A 873 -14.56 -10.43 25.89
N GLU A 874 -15.51 -9.50 25.97
CA GLU A 874 -15.79 -8.56 24.86
C GLU A 874 -15.13 -7.17 25.01
N ALA A 875 -14.92 -6.70 26.24
CA ALA A 875 -14.50 -5.32 26.48
C ALA A 875 -12.98 -5.10 26.50
N VAL A 876 -12.19 -6.15 26.82
CA VAL A 876 -10.71 -6.16 26.70
C VAL A 876 -10.25 -5.91 25.28
N VAL A 877 -11.02 -6.43 24.32
CA VAL A 877 -10.76 -6.33 22.90
C VAL A 877 -11.14 -4.93 22.39
N ASN A 878 -12.32 -4.42 22.74
CA ASN A 878 -12.81 -3.13 22.21
C ASN A 878 -12.06 -1.89 22.76
N GLY A 879 -11.70 -1.85 24.05
CA GLY A 879 -11.02 -0.69 24.64
C GLY A 879 -9.55 -0.51 24.22
N LEU A 880 -8.85 -1.62 23.93
CA LEU A 880 -7.47 -1.60 23.43
C LEU A 880 -7.41 -1.09 21.98
N PHE A 881 -8.40 -1.43 21.14
CA PHE A 881 -8.41 -1.05 19.72
C PHE A 881 -8.76 0.42 19.46
N ASP A 882 -9.56 1.06 20.31
CA ASP A 882 -9.82 2.50 20.22
C ASP A 882 -8.54 3.34 20.41
N PHE A 883 -7.62 2.84 21.25
CA PHE A 883 -6.33 3.47 21.52
C PHE A 883 -5.27 3.17 20.45
N VAL A 884 -5.26 1.95 19.90
CA VAL A 884 -4.42 1.60 18.75
C VAL A 884 -4.74 2.50 17.55
N GLY A 885 -5.96 3.03 17.47
CA GLY A 885 -6.35 4.12 16.56
C GLY A 885 -5.45 5.37 16.58
N LEU A 886 -4.65 5.58 17.64
CA LEU A 886 -3.72 6.71 17.78
C LEU A 886 -2.38 6.53 17.09
N ILE A 887 -1.93 5.29 16.94
CA ILE A 887 -0.73 4.95 16.16
C ILE A 887 -1.13 4.43 14.77
N LEU A 888 -2.34 3.89 14.65
CA LEU A 888 -2.87 3.26 13.45
C LEU A 888 -4.32 3.74 13.23
N PRO A 889 -4.50 4.93 12.63
CA PRO A 889 -5.82 5.51 12.44
C PRO A 889 -6.80 4.55 11.73
N GLY A 890 -8.03 4.38 12.21
CA GLY A 890 -9.12 3.68 11.51
C GLY A 890 -9.35 2.18 11.80
N LEU A 891 -8.85 1.63 12.91
CA LEU A 891 -9.35 0.33 13.42
C LEU A 891 -10.65 0.58 14.20
N LYS A 892 -11.82 0.21 13.65
CA LYS A 892 -13.09 0.21 14.39
C LYS A 892 -13.29 -1.13 15.09
N GLY A 893 -13.74 -1.09 16.35
CA GLY A 893 -14.06 -2.27 17.18
C GLY A 893 -15.19 -3.14 16.61
N GLY A 894 -15.20 -4.42 17.03
CA GLY A 894 -16.20 -5.44 16.67
C GLY A 894 -15.89 -6.23 15.38
N ALA A 895 -15.66 -7.55 15.53
CA ALA A 895 -15.51 -8.62 14.51
C ALA A 895 -14.42 -8.48 13.42
N GLY A 896 -14.09 -7.28 12.92
CA GLY A 896 -13.09 -7.06 11.88
C GLY A 896 -11.64 -7.24 12.35
N ALA A 897 -11.34 -6.87 13.60
CA ALA A 897 -10.00 -7.01 14.19
C ALA A 897 -9.64 -8.46 14.56
N VAL A 898 -10.63 -9.31 14.84
CA VAL A 898 -10.43 -10.74 15.17
C VAL A 898 -10.03 -11.54 13.93
N LYS A 899 -10.50 -11.14 12.74
CA LYS A 899 -10.03 -11.68 11.45
C LYS A 899 -8.63 -11.21 11.03
N LEU A 900 -8.08 -10.18 11.69
CA LEU A 900 -6.75 -9.59 11.44
C LEU A 900 -5.73 -9.93 12.54
N GLY A 901 -5.92 -11.05 13.24
CA GLY A 901 -5.27 -11.44 14.50
C GLY A 901 -3.83 -10.95 14.70
N VAL A 902 -3.55 -10.32 15.85
CA VAL A 902 -2.22 -9.93 16.41
C VAL A 902 -1.31 -9.06 15.52
N GLY A 903 -1.54 -8.95 14.21
CA GLY A 903 -0.64 -8.32 13.25
C GLY A 903 -0.79 -6.80 13.12
N ALA A 904 -1.92 -6.21 13.51
CA ALA A 904 -2.15 -4.78 13.27
C ALA A 904 -1.18 -3.87 14.06
N THR A 905 -0.92 -4.15 15.34
CA THR A 905 0.08 -3.41 16.15
C THR A 905 1.52 -3.68 15.70
N THR A 906 1.73 -4.71 14.87
CA THR A 906 3.06 -5.06 14.38
C THR A 906 3.48 -4.29 13.14
N ASN A 907 2.60 -3.73 12.31
CA ASN A 907 3.02 -3.23 10.99
C ASN A 907 3.87 -1.94 11.03
N ALA A 908 3.50 -0.92 11.82
CA ALA A 908 4.35 0.27 11.98
C ALA A 908 5.66 -0.05 12.72
N LEU A 909 5.60 -0.97 13.70
CA LEU A 909 6.79 -1.43 14.42
C LEU A 909 7.67 -2.36 13.55
N LYS A 910 7.09 -3.15 12.65
CA LYS A 910 7.76 -3.99 11.64
C LYS A 910 8.41 -3.10 10.60
N PHE A 911 7.70 -2.10 10.06
CA PHE A 911 8.26 -1.08 9.17
C PHE A 911 9.54 -0.47 9.77
N VAL A 912 9.48 -0.06 11.05
CA VAL A 912 10.63 0.51 11.76
C VAL A 912 11.71 -0.53 12.10
N LYS A 913 11.34 -1.75 12.53
CA LYS A 913 12.29 -2.82 12.90
C LYS A 913 13.00 -3.43 11.71
N GLU A 914 12.30 -3.69 10.61
CA GLU A 914 12.89 -4.21 9.37
C GLU A 914 13.85 -3.19 8.77
N PHE A 915 13.51 -1.89 8.86
CA PHE A 915 14.42 -0.83 8.44
C PHE A 915 15.66 -0.71 9.36
N ALA A 916 15.49 -0.75 10.68
CA ALA A 916 16.62 -0.72 11.62
C ALA A 916 17.58 -1.90 11.44
N LYS A 917 17.06 -3.10 11.13
CA LYS A 917 17.88 -4.27 10.80
C LYS A 917 18.64 -4.10 9.48
N ALA A 918 18.04 -3.42 8.49
CA ALA A 918 18.67 -3.15 7.20
C ALA A 918 19.78 -2.09 7.32
N GLY A 919 19.56 -1.04 8.12
CA GLY A 919 20.55 0.02 8.38
C GLY A 919 21.82 -0.49 9.07
N LEU A 920 21.71 -1.38 10.06
CA LEU A 920 22.86 -1.85 10.85
C LEU A 920 23.70 -2.97 10.22
N LYS A 921 23.25 -3.62 9.13
CA LYS A 921 23.90 -4.84 8.60
C LYS A 921 24.36 -4.76 7.15
N ALA A 922 23.98 -3.74 6.42
CA ALA A 922 24.33 -3.66 5.02
C ALA A 922 25.49 -2.70 4.84
N ALA A 923 26.69 -3.25 4.67
CA ALA A 923 27.78 -2.52 4.04
C ALA A 923 27.31 -2.10 2.63
N ASN A 924 26.82 -0.86 2.53
CA ASN A 924 26.60 -0.09 1.32
C ASN A 924 25.63 -0.67 0.24
N PRO A 925 24.33 -0.88 0.51
CA PRO A 925 23.34 -1.18 -0.53
C PRO A 925 22.69 0.07 -1.16
N VAL A 926 23.13 1.29 -0.81
CA VAL A 926 22.34 2.53 -1.03
C VAL A 926 23.07 3.56 -1.92
N GLY A 927 24.19 3.20 -2.56
CA GLY A 927 25.07 4.15 -3.24
C GLY A 927 24.56 4.87 -4.49
N SER A 928 23.29 4.74 -4.92
CA SER A 928 22.85 5.22 -6.25
C SER A 928 21.44 5.81 -6.34
N ILE A 929 20.90 6.43 -5.29
CA ILE A 929 19.47 6.67 -5.24
C ILE A 929 19.05 8.04 -5.81
N TYR A 930 19.48 8.49 -7.00
CA TYR A 930 18.76 9.59 -7.68
C TYR A 930 18.45 9.29 -9.12
N ASP A 931 17.16 9.11 -9.40
CA ASP A 931 16.62 9.23 -10.73
C ASP A 931 15.73 10.48 -10.78
N ALA A 932 16.05 11.40 -11.69
CA ALA A 932 15.32 12.63 -11.89
C ALA A 932 13.85 12.40 -12.27
N GLY A 933 13.47 11.19 -12.72
CA GLY A 933 12.09 10.82 -12.99
C GLY A 933 11.27 10.33 -11.77
N SER A 934 11.89 9.99 -10.62
CA SER A 934 11.20 9.35 -9.48
C SER A 934 11.35 10.04 -8.10
N GLY A 935 12.10 11.14 -7.99
CA GLY A 935 12.16 11.95 -6.76
C GLY A 935 12.88 11.29 -5.56
N LEU A 936 13.79 10.36 -5.83
CA LEU A 936 14.67 9.68 -4.88
C LEU A 936 16.06 10.36 -4.87
N PHE A 937 16.80 10.44 -3.73
CA PHE A 937 17.98 11.30 -3.42
C PHE A 937 19.43 11.02 -3.95
N LYS A 938 20.14 12.05 -4.46
CA LYS A 938 21.56 11.96 -4.93
C LYS A 938 22.49 11.58 -3.79
N LEU A 939 23.56 10.86 -4.08
CA LEU A 939 24.70 10.70 -3.17
C LEU A 939 26.00 11.08 -3.88
N GLY A 940 26.93 11.64 -3.09
CA GLY A 940 28.09 12.40 -3.55
C GLY A 940 28.98 11.72 -4.60
N LYS A 941 29.68 12.57 -5.36
CA LYS A 941 30.48 12.25 -6.56
C LYS A 941 31.64 11.24 -6.38
N THR A 942 31.87 10.68 -5.19
CA THR A 942 33.06 9.90 -4.84
C THR A 942 32.83 8.38 -4.74
N ALA A 943 31.60 7.87 -4.86
CA ALA A 943 31.27 6.47 -4.60
C ALA A 943 31.37 5.50 -5.80
N ILE A 944 31.77 5.97 -6.99
CA ILE A 944 31.74 5.17 -8.23
C ILE A 944 32.82 4.07 -8.27
N LYS A 945 33.85 4.11 -7.41
CA LYS A 945 35.07 3.29 -7.59
C LYS A 945 35.25 2.08 -6.66
N THR A 946 34.35 1.80 -5.71
CA THR A 946 34.61 0.75 -4.69
C THR A 946 33.42 -0.14 -4.33
N LEU A 947 32.52 -0.46 -5.27
CA LEU A 947 31.41 -1.37 -5.01
C LEU A 947 31.85 -2.85 -5.09
N PRO A 948 31.61 -3.68 -4.04
CA PRO A 948 31.40 -5.11 -4.23
C PRO A 948 30.12 -5.31 -5.05
N THR A 949 30.12 -6.32 -5.92
CA THR A 949 29.02 -6.69 -6.83
C THR A 949 27.76 -7.15 -6.08
N VAL A 950 27.04 -6.22 -5.46
CA VAL A 950 25.60 -6.33 -5.27
C VAL A 950 24.99 -5.78 -6.55
N LYS A 951 24.40 -6.65 -7.36
CA LYS A 951 23.62 -6.27 -8.54
C LYS A 951 22.49 -5.35 -8.06
N LEU A 952 22.70 -4.04 -8.10
CA LEU A 952 21.59 -3.09 -8.16
C LEU A 952 20.72 -3.54 -9.35
N PRO A 953 19.38 -3.50 -9.25
CA PRO A 953 18.52 -3.72 -10.40
C PRO A 953 18.63 -2.47 -11.28
N SER A 954 19.78 -2.25 -11.91
CA SER A 954 19.74 -1.82 -13.30
C SER A 954 18.89 -2.89 -13.98
N PHE A 955 17.83 -2.50 -14.68
CA PHE A 955 16.78 -3.38 -15.21
C PHE A 955 17.37 -4.58 -15.97
N ASP A 956 17.78 -5.62 -15.25
CA ASP A 956 18.25 -6.87 -15.81
C ASP A 956 17.06 -7.45 -16.55
N PHE A 957 17.23 -7.93 -17.77
CA PHE A 957 16.12 -8.52 -18.53
C PHE A 957 15.47 -9.71 -17.80
N ASP A 958 16.16 -10.30 -16.81
CA ASP A 958 15.58 -11.27 -15.87
C ASP A 958 14.53 -10.63 -14.92
N SER A 959 14.65 -9.34 -14.59
CA SER A 959 13.63 -8.60 -13.82
C SER A 959 12.37 -8.33 -14.63
N LEU A 960 12.47 -8.15 -15.96
CA LEU A 960 11.29 -8.11 -16.86
C LEU A 960 10.47 -9.42 -16.78
N ARG A 961 11.12 -10.58 -16.50
CA ARG A 961 10.38 -11.81 -16.18
C ARG A 961 9.60 -11.70 -14.86
N SER A 962 10.15 -11.02 -13.85
CA SER A 962 9.56 -10.90 -12.51
C SER A 962 8.53 -9.77 -12.34
N MET A 963 8.58 -8.70 -13.15
CA MET A 963 7.64 -7.58 -13.12
C MET A 963 6.27 -7.93 -13.73
N SER A 964 6.23 -8.99 -14.53
CA SER A 964 5.05 -9.50 -15.25
C SER A 964 3.92 -10.08 -14.36
N GLY A 965 4.09 -10.09 -13.03
CA GLY A 965 3.25 -10.84 -12.09
C GLY A 965 1.93 -10.20 -11.64
N ARG A 966 1.70 -8.89 -11.84
CA ARG A 966 0.62 -8.16 -11.12
C ARG A 966 -0.52 -7.56 -11.97
N SER A 967 -0.41 -7.50 -13.29
CA SER A 967 -1.50 -7.12 -14.19
C SER A 967 -1.77 -8.26 -15.18
N GLY A 968 -3.04 -8.61 -15.37
CA GLY A 968 -3.46 -9.79 -16.11
C GLY A 968 -3.23 -9.77 -17.63
N SER A 969 -2.26 -9.03 -18.16
CA SER A 969 -1.94 -9.01 -19.59
C SER A 969 -0.44 -9.19 -19.80
N TRP A 970 -0.04 -10.35 -20.29
CA TRP A 970 1.31 -10.56 -20.81
C TRP A 970 1.37 -10.08 -22.26
N ASN A 971 2.50 -9.53 -22.67
CA ASN A 971 2.90 -9.50 -24.07
C ASN A 971 4.39 -9.83 -24.13
N ILE A 972 4.76 -11.10 -23.95
CA ILE A 972 6.06 -11.57 -24.45
C ILE A 972 5.78 -12.22 -25.80
N PRO A 973 6.18 -11.57 -26.91
CA PRO A 973 5.92 -12.11 -28.23
C PRO A 973 6.57 -13.48 -28.40
N HIS A 974 5.84 -14.45 -28.93
CA HIS A 974 6.40 -15.75 -29.27
C HIS A 974 6.57 -15.85 -30.79
N GLY A 975 7.82 -16.01 -31.23
CA GLY A 975 8.19 -16.21 -32.62
C GLY A 975 8.70 -14.93 -33.30
N GLY A 976 9.95 -14.94 -33.76
CA GLY A 976 10.48 -14.12 -34.87
C GLY A 976 10.56 -12.59 -34.71
N TYR A 977 10.29 -12.03 -33.53
CA TYR A 977 10.26 -10.59 -33.32
C TYR A 977 11.68 -10.01 -33.12
N LYS A 978 12.37 -9.58 -34.19
CA LYS A 978 13.64 -8.84 -34.05
C LYS A 978 13.41 -7.44 -33.50
N GLN A 979 13.41 -7.30 -32.18
CA GLN A 979 13.51 -6.00 -31.52
C GLN A 979 14.87 -5.89 -30.85
N THR A 980 15.64 -4.90 -31.27
CA THR A 980 16.88 -4.53 -30.58
C THR A 980 16.51 -3.76 -29.34
N ILE A 981 16.71 -4.37 -28.18
CA ILE A 981 16.54 -3.72 -26.88
C ILE A 981 17.92 -3.57 -26.26
N ALA A 982 18.18 -2.40 -25.70
CA ALA A 982 19.42 -2.13 -25.01
C ALA A 982 19.15 -1.54 -23.64
N GLU A 983 19.90 -2.02 -22.66
CA GLU A 983 20.11 -1.32 -21.40
C GLU A 983 21.30 -0.38 -21.59
N GLY A 984 21.17 0.87 -21.17
CA GLY A 984 22.23 1.85 -21.31
C GLY A 984 22.03 3.06 -20.41
N THR A 985 22.91 4.04 -20.55
CA THR A 985 22.86 5.27 -19.78
C THR A 985 22.34 6.43 -20.61
N TYR A 986 21.54 7.28 -19.98
CA TYR A 986 20.98 8.49 -20.58
C TYR A 986 21.14 9.70 -19.63
N ARG A 987 21.28 10.90 -20.20
CA ARG A 987 21.30 12.17 -19.46
C ARG A 987 20.18 13.09 -19.98
N PRO A 988 18.99 13.07 -19.35
CA PRO A 988 17.85 13.86 -19.82
C PRO A 988 18.10 15.37 -19.71
N LEU A 989 18.84 15.81 -18.68
CA LEU A 989 19.09 17.22 -18.37
C LEU A 989 20.48 17.70 -18.85
N GLY A 990 20.99 17.15 -19.94
CA GLY A 990 22.26 17.59 -20.54
C GLY A 990 23.53 17.07 -19.85
N GLU A 991 24.69 17.65 -20.19
CA GLU A 991 26.02 17.15 -19.78
C GLU A 991 26.27 17.25 -18.27
N ASP A 992 25.76 18.32 -17.65
CA ASP A 992 25.79 18.51 -16.19
C ASP A 992 24.64 17.78 -15.47
N GLY A 993 23.71 17.20 -16.24
CA GLY A 993 22.59 16.41 -15.78
C GLY A 993 23.01 15.06 -15.18
N SER A 994 22.13 14.48 -14.36
CA SER A 994 22.36 13.16 -13.75
C SER A 994 22.25 12.05 -14.79
N VAL A 995 23.09 11.03 -14.66
CA VAL A 995 23.01 9.81 -15.48
C VAL A 995 21.92 8.92 -14.91
N ILE A 996 21.03 8.44 -15.76
CA ILE A 996 19.99 7.46 -15.42
C ILE A 996 20.19 6.21 -16.27
N SER A 997 19.79 5.06 -15.72
CA SER A 997 19.79 3.79 -16.45
C SER A 997 18.47 3.66 -17.20
N VAL A 998 18.53 3.33 -18.48
CA VAL A 998 17.36 3.27 -19.37
C VAL A 998 17.36 1.98 -20.15
N VAL A 999 16.20 1.33 -20.20
CA VAL A 999 15.90 0.31 -21.20
C VAL A 999 15.27 1.00 -22.39
N ALA A 1000 15.92 0.89 -23.55
CA ALA A 1000 15.47 1.49 -24.78
C ALA A 1000 15.28 0.42 -25.85
N SER A 1001 14.30 0.62 -26.73
CA SER A 1001 14.20 -0.17 -27.95
C SER A 1001 14.55 0.67 -29.16
N GLN A 1002 15.18 0.04 -30.14
CA GLN A 1002 15.56 0.68 -31.38
C GLN A 1002 14.42 0.58 -32.39
N LYS A 1003 14.04 1.71 -32.99
CA LYS A 1003 13.09 1.78 -34.10
C LYS A 1003 13.65 2.75 -35.14
N ASP A 1004 13.73 2.29 -36.39
CA ASP A 1004 14.27 3.08 -37.52
C ASP A 1004 15.66 3.69 -37.24
N GLY A 1005 16.52 2.94 -36.55
CA GLY A 1005 17.87 3.37 -36.16
C GLY A 1005 17.94 4.31 -34.96
N LYS A 1006 16.81 4.71 -34.38
CA LYS A 1006 16.71 5.63 -33.24
C LYS A 1006 16.32 4.89 -31.97
N TRP A 1007 16.80 5.37 -30.83
CA TRP A 1007 16.49 4.79 -29.52
C TRP A 1007 15.33 5.51 -28.84
N PHE A 1008 14.37 4.73 -28.36
CA PHE A 1008 13.20 5.22 -27.62
C PHE A 1008 13.08 4.47 -26.30
N ALA A 1009 12.64 5.16 -25.26
CA ALA A 1009 12.40 4.55 -23.95
C ALA A 1009 11.36 3.43 -24.08
N LEU A 1010 11.57 2.32 -23.37
CA LEU A 1010 10.65 1.19 -23.35
C LEU A 1010 9.79 1.24 -22.08
N ASP A 1011 8.47 1.15 -22.22
CA ASP A 1011 7.58 1.02 -21.06
C ASP A 1011 7.66 -0.43 -20.55
N PRO A 1012 8.08 -0.67 -19.28
CA PRO A 1012 8.29 -2.02 -18.77
C PRO A 1012 6.97 -2.79 -18.56
N ASN A 1013 5.82 -2.11 -18.49
CA ASN A 1013 4.52 -2.75 -18.29
C ASN A 1013 3.90 -3.22 -19.61
N THR A 1014 4.03 -2.40 -20.67
CA THR A 1014 3.43 -2.69 -21.98
C THR A 1014 4.44 -3.23 -22.99
N LEU A 1015 5.74 -3.10 -22.71
CA LEU A 1015 6.85 -3.38 -23.61
C LEU A 1015 6.78 -2.61 -24.94
N THR A 1016 6.13 -1.45 -24.91
CA THR A 1016 6.03 -0.57 -26.09
C THR A 1016 6.99 0.61 -25.97
N PRO A 1017 7.67 1.01 -27.07
CA PRO A 1017 8.45 2.24 -27.07
C PRO A 1017 7.56 3.48 -26.93
N TYR A 1018 8.03 4.49 -26.19
CA TYR A 1018 7.34 5.76 -25.97
C TYR A 1018 8.29 6.96 -25.99
N GLY A 1019 7.69 8.16 -25.99
CA GLY A 1019 8.43 9.41 -25.83
C GLY A 1019 9.23 9.83 -27.07
N PRO A 1020 10.00 10.94 -26.95
CA PRO A 1020 10.90 11.41 -27.99
C PRO A 1020 12.16 10.54 -28.09
N GLU A 1021 12.93 10.75 -29.18
CA GLU A 1021 14.22 10.10 -29.39
C GLU A 1021 15.22 10.41 -28.25
N LEU A 1022 15.84 9.37 -27.70
CA LEU A 1022 16.87 9.46 -26.67
C LEU A 1022 18.23 9.83 -27.27
N LYS A 1023 18.40 11.11 -27.62
CA LYS A 1023 19.66 11.63 -28.18
C LYS A 1023 20.83 11.42 -27.20
N LYS A 1024 21.96 10.88 -27.68
CA LYS A 1024 23.14 10.53 -26.85
C LYS A 1024 22.90 9.38 -25.83
N PHE A 1025 21.87 8.55 -26.02
CA PHE A 1025 21.76 7.27 -25.29
C PHE A 1025 22.98 6.39 -25.59
N THR A 1026 23.63 5.88 -24.54
CA THR A 1026 24.81 5.02 -24.68
C THR A 1026 24.43 3.60 -24.24
N PRO A 1027 24.21 2.67 -25.19
CA PRO A 1027 23.90 1.29 -24.85
C PRO A 1027 25.11 0.63 -24.17
N ILE A 1028 24.86 -0.06 -23.05
CA ILE A 1028 25.85 -0.86 -22.31
C ILE A 1028 25.68 -2.33 -22.67
N THR A 1029 24.44 -2.82 -22.63
CA THR A 1029 24.09 -4.20 -22.97
C THR A 1029 23.06 -4.17 -24.08
N VAL A 1030 23.38 -4.77 -25.23
CA VAL A 1030 22.45 -4.90 -26.36
C VAL A 1030 22.07 -6.36 -26.50
N LYS A 1031 20.77 -6.65 -26.59
CA LYS A 1031 20.25 -7.96 -26.96
C LYS A 1031 19.29 -7.80 -28.13
N GLU A 1032 19.49 -8.64 -29.14
CA GLU A 1032 18.40 -8.95 -30.07
C GLU A 1032 17.49 -9.95 -29.34
N LEU A 1033 16.23 -9.59 -29.12
CA LEU A 1033 15.25 -10.60 -28.76
C LEU A 1033 15.01 -11.44 -30.03
N ASP A 1034 15.44 -12.69 -30.03
CA ASP A 1034 15.01 -13.72 -30.96
C ASP A 1034 14.48 -14.88 -30.10
N ASP A 1035 13.21 -15.26 -30.28
CA ASP A 1035 12.56 -16.43 -29.65
C ASP A 1035 12.88 -16.67 -28.16
N LEU A 1036 12.46 -15.76 -27.27
CA LEU A 1036 12.63 -15.86 -25.80
C LEU A 1036 12.03 -17.14 -25.20
N ARG A 1037 12.74 -18.27 -25.31
CA ARG A 1037 12.48 -19.51 -24.60
C ARG A 1037 13.61 -19.76 -23.62
N LEU A 1038 13.24 -20.11 -22.39
CA LEU A 1038 14.18 -20.51 -21.35
C LEU A 1038 14.81 -21.84 -21.76
N ASP A 1039 16.05 -21.81 -22.27
CA ASP A 1039 16.88 -23.01 -22.27
C ASP A 1039 17.52 -23.14 -20.89
N VAL A 1040 17.14 -24.18 -20.15
CA VAL A 1040 17.69 -24.47 -18.82
C VAL A 1040 19.14 -24.98 -18.91
N GLY A 1041 19.71 -25.00 -20.12
CA GLY A 1041 21.10 -25.28 -20.44
C GLY A 1041 21.87 -24.00 -20.81
N SER A 1042 22.97 -23.76 -20.08
CA SER A 1042 23.94 -22.69 -20.28
C SER A 1042 24.31 -22.39 -21.75
N SER A 1043 24.11 -21.16 -22.21
CA SER A 1043 25.10 -20.37 -23.00
C SER A 1043 24.52 -19.03 -23.49
N ILE A 1044 24.87 -17.92 -22.82
CA ILE A 1044 24.72 -16.58 -23.38
C ILE A 1044 25.89 -16.36 -24.35
N LYS A 1045 25.60 -16.13 -25.64
CA LYS A 1045 26.57 -15.54 -26.58
C LYS A 1045 26.47 -14.03 -26.50
N THR A 1046 27.49 -13.39 -25.94
CA THR A 1046 27.76 -11.95 -26.17
C THR A 1046 28.04 -11.74 -27.65
N VAL A 1047 27.27 -10.86 -28.30
CA VAL A 1047 27.52 -10.44 -29.67
C VAL A 1047 28.62 -9.38 -29.62
N ASP A 1048 29.86 -9.77 -29.89
CA ASP A 1048 30.96 -8.84 -30.14
C ASP A 1048 30.70 -8.12 -31.47
N GLY A 1049 30.18 -6.91 -31.40
CA GLY A 1049 29.70 -6.20 -32.58
C GLY A 1049 29.52 -4.68 -32.42
N VAL A 1050 30.36 -4.01 -31.63
CA VAL A 1050 30.53 -2.55 -31.72
C VAL A 1050 31.97 -2.26 -32.07
N LYS A 1051 32.22 -1.97 -33.36
CA LYS A 1051 33.51 -1.44 -33.84
C LYS A 1051 33.83 -0.16 -33.07
N SER A 1052 34.92 -0.21 -32.31
CA SER A 1052 35.58 0.95 -31.74
C SER A 1052 36.03 1.89 -32.85
N TYR A 1053 35.42 3.06 -32.93
CA TYR A 1053 35.92 4.21 -33.70
C TYR A 1053 37.01 4.93 -32.89
N ILE A 1054 38.15 4.27 -32.68
CA ILE A 1054 39.40 4.94 -32.28
C ILE A 1054 40.52 4.17 -32.94
N ASP A 1055 40.94 4.62 -34.13
CA ASP A 1055 42.35 4.63 -34.53
C ASP A 1055 42.51 5.35 -35.88
N GLU A 1056 42.90 6.62 -35.82
CA GLU A 1056 43.82 7.22 -36.78
C GLU A 1056 44.57 8.34 -36.04
N GLN A 1057 45.73 7.99 -35.46
CA GLN A 1057 46.99 8.74 -35.64
C GLN A 1057 48.14 8.09 -34.86
N GLY A 1058 49.14 7.61 -35.60
CA GLY A 1058 50.55 7.82 -35.24
C GLY A 1058 51.24 6.81 -34.31
N SER A 1059 51.61 5.66 -34.88
CA SER A 1059 52.87 4.92 -34.70
C SER A 1059 53.97 5.46 -33.74
N VAL A 1060 54.54 4.57 -32.90
CA VAL A 1060 55.98 4.19 -32.74
C VAL A 1060 56.16 3.28 -31.48
N PRO A 1061 57.13 2.33 -31.44
CA PRO A 1061 56.90 0.97 -30.94
C PRO A 1061 57.52 0.62 -29.56
N SER A 1062 56.97 -0.46 -29.01
CA SER A 1062 57.51 -1.51 -28.13
C SER A 1062 58.90 -1.33 -27.48
N GLY A 1063 58.92 -1.45 -26.15
CA GLY A 1063 60.10 -1.80 -25.37
C GLY A 1063 59.74 -2.55 -24.08
N GLN A 1064 59.94 -3.87 -24.08
CA GLN A 1064 59.89 -4.73 -22.90
C GLN A 1064 61.04 -4.40 -21.93
N SER A 1065 60.79 -4.45 -20.62
CA SER A 1065 61.60 -5.26 -19.68
C SER A 1065 61.10 -5.13 -18.23
N LEU A 1066 61.06 -6.29 -17.59
CA LEU A 1066 60.77 -6.57 -16.18
C LEU A 1066 62.09 -6.47 -15.35
N PRO A 1067 62.04 -6.60 -14.00
CA PRO A 1067 62.53 -5.65 -13.00
C PRO A 1067 63.98 -5.94 -12.51
N PRO A 1068 64.47 -5.27 -11.44
CA PRO A 1068 64.66 -6.07 -10.22
C PRO A 1068 64.37 -5.36 -8.88
N GLN A 1069 64.35 -6.24 -7.89
CA GLN A 1069 64.02 -6.19 -6.46
C GLN A 1069 65.06 -5.44 -5.56
N PRO A 1070 64.86 -5.39 -4.22
CA PRO A 1070 65.09 -4.23 -3.34
C PRO A 1070 66.40 -4.29 -2.52
N ALA A 1071 66.76 -3.18 -1.86
CA ALA A 1071 67.51 -3.23 -0.59
C ALA A 1071 67.46 -1.91 0.21
N LYS A 1072 66.99 -2.05 1.46
CA LYS A 1072 67.55 -1.53 2.73
C LYS A 1072 67.63 0.00 2.99
N ALA A 1073 67.01 0.36 4.11
CA ALA A 1073 67.26 1.53 4.95
C ALA A 1073 68.67 1.52 5.59
N PRO A 1074 69.14 2.68 6.09
CA PRO A 1074 69.21 2.89 7.56
C PRO A 1074 68.69 4.29 7.98
N GLU A 1075 67.88 4.40 9.04
CA GLU A 1075 68.24 4.78 10.42
C GLU A 1075 69.01 6.11 10.58
N ALA A 1076 68.37 7.10 11.20
CA ALA A 1076 68.72 7.64 12.53
C ALA A 1076 67.93 8.92 12.88
N GLU A 1077 67.32 8.89 14.08
CA GLU A 1077 67.24 9.97 15.12
C GLU A 1077 66.66 11.36 14.74
N GLY A 1078 65.77 11.99 15.51
CA GLY A 1078 65.25 11.72 16.85
C GLY A 1078 64.16 12.74 17.23
N GLU A 1079 63.62 12.56 18.45
CA GLU A 1079 63.08 13.57 19.40
C GLU A 1079 62.25 14.78 18.88
N GLN A 1080 61.16 15.25 19.48
CA GLN A 1080 60.54 15.12 20.80
C GLN A 1080 59.18 15.86 20.74
N LYS A 1081 58.20 15.37 21.51
CA LYS A 1081 57.16 16.11 22.28
C LYS A 1081 56.44 17.34 21.67
N SER A 1082 55.10 17.28 21.72
CA SER A 1082 54.26 18.07 22.67
C SER A 1082 52.96 18.60 22.05
N ASN A 1083 51.85 18.10 22.61
CA ASN A 1083 50.61 18.79 23.02
C ASN A 1083 49.92 19.86 22.14
N ALA A 1084 48.64 19.56 21.92
CA ALA A 1084 47.46 20.38 22.21
C ALA A 1084 47.24 21.68 21.42
N ALA A 1085 46.20 21.66 20.58
CA ALA A 1085 44.96 22.42 20.76
C ALA A 1085 43.82 21.71 20.03
#